data_AF-A0A218VR60-F1
#
_entry.id   AF-A0A218VR60-F1
#
_cell.length_a   1.000
_cell.length_b   1.000
_cell.length_c   1.000
_cell.angle_alpha   90.00
_cell.angle_beta   90.00
_cell.angle_gamma   90.00
#
_symmetry.space_group_name_H-M   'P 1'
#
loop_
_entity.id
_entity.type
_entity.pdbx_description
1 polymer ?
#
loop_
_entity_poly.entity_id
_entity_poly.type
_entity_poly.pdbx_seq_one_letter_code
_entity_poly.pdbx_strand_id
1 'polypeptide(L)'
;MGTLSDDLGLALCKEESLRRTLDLVEAQANAVLLFGRRWRDLEEHLDSISKATDERLEQLGVKGSSVEERFAEVVSEEREVEKKAKDFKGEVVMRLSLLERMLEECWKECRENEDCLASVVTESVAEPECLGETEVKEKELISVSESVEDCRRESEMKKQELDDLQRRIEAALNEHNSREENLNSVQKLLEECSMGLEEKTLRLQSTEDSLKERSRELEFKIDELEWIQTAINDVCKHLDSKNDQLTSIKQSIRASDRAIQKKNQELLSLQDSLKTCCTELDSKKMELDEIQKLLAECTRELDLKERQLSSTKTLIDEFNEELTSKKKDYDAIQKSIIACSTEVDSKRSELASLEKSVNDLKMDGQKEVKVESLQKCSQQYSSVISLKKAELASLHDTIKKVGGDLDLKERRHQVLCTSIKSLNTELEMKKELKSAKTVEREGDLKSSEEQLQFSQKELASARAERDECPRKLHSAQASFEGCSRILQGKDRQLQEQLMELKSQQERLNMMQKLLEEKRAEDELRKGDNILVVQQKLLEKIEKSLDPAKLVLQAMQEVYSPSSRKNVKRFNSGVTKRSCVLLLRYLGEASPEIKPQVKEGAMALANQWKAQLSASSDDDYTFRVLALLRLIVVFELTPAFCPNELGVLSGSIFEHGETNELRMLLGLSEPLPCPKVILLRQAEEKLALISPVISGHSLLQHRNKRSRMA
;
A
#
# COMPACT_ATOMS: atom_id res chain seq x y z
N MET A 1 -3.20 52.03 5.82
CA MET A 1 -2.48 52.03 4.53
C MET A 1 -1.61 50.79 4.36
N GLY A 2 -0.80 50.38 5.35
CA GLY A 2 0.02 49.15 5.25
C GLY A 2 -0.76 47.84 5.09
N THR A 3 -1.80 47.61 5.91
CA THR A 3 -2.57 46.36 5.90
C THR A 3 -3.34 46.09 4.60
N LEU A 4 -3.86 47.14 3.94
CA LEU A 4 -4.54 47.03 2.65
C LEU A 4 -3.58 46.68 1.50
N SER A 5 -2.32 47.10 1.60
CA SER A 5 -1.30 46.77 0.60
C SER A 5 -0.86 45.31 0.70
N ASP A 6 -0.74 44.80 1.93
CA ASP A 6 -0.36 43.42 2.19
C ASP A 6 -1.49 42.46 1.75
N ASP A 7 -2.75 42.78 2.05
CA ASP A 7 -3.91 42.00 1.61
C ASP A 7 -4.05 41.98 0.08
N LEU A 8 -3.78 43.11 -0.60
CA LEU A 8 -3.79 43.20 -2.06
C LEU A 8 -2.65 42.39 -2.69
N GLY A 9 -1.44 42.43 -2.12
CA GLY A 9 -0.32 41.63 -2.58
C GLY A 9 -0.56 40.13 -2.44
N LEU A 10 -1.23 39.73 -1.35
CA LEU A 10 -1.59 38.34 -1.07
C LEU A 10 -2.71 37.85 -2.01
N ALA A 11 -3.64 38.71 -2.39
CA ALA A 11 -4.66 38.42 -3.40
C ALA A 11 -4.05 38.23 -4.80
N LEU A 12 -3.12 39.10 -5.21
CA LEU A 12 -2.42 38.98 -6.49
C LEU A 12 -1.57 37.71 -6.59
N CYS A 13 -0.89 37.32 -5.51
CA CYS A 13 -0.16 36.04 -5.47
C CYS A 13 -1.09 34.82 -5.62
N LYS A 14 -2.29 34.88 -5.03
CA LYS A 14 -3.31 33.83 -5.17
C LYS A 14 -3.85 33.77 -6.60
N GLU A 15 -4.14 34.92 -7.21
CA GLU A 15 -4.58 35.00 -8.60
C GLU A 15 -3.54 34.39 -9.56
N GLU A 16 -2.26 34.74 -9.39
CA GLU A 16 -1.19 34.22 -10.23
C GLU A 16 -0.97 32.71 -10.02
N SER A 17 -1.09 32.23 -8.77
CA SER A 17 -1.07 30.80 -8.48
C SER A 17 -2.22 30.05 -9.16
N LEU A 18 -3.44 30.61 -9.13
CA LEU A 18 -4.60 30.02 -9.79
C LEU A 18 -4.43 29.99 -11.31
N ARG A 19 -3.87 31.05 -11.90
CA ARG A 19 -3.58 31.11 -13.34
C ARG A 19 -2.61 30.03 -13.77
N ARG A 20 -1.49 29.85 -13.03
CA ARG A 20 -0.54 28.75 -13.28
C ARG A 20 -1.18 27.37 -13.16
N THR A 21 -2.09 27.17 -12.20
CA THR A 21 -2.81 25.89 -12.10
C THR A 21 -3.78 25.68 -13.26
N LEU A 22 -4.43 26.73 -13.75
CA LEU A 22 -5.32 26.68 -14.91
C LEU A 22 -4.54 26.33 -16.18
N ASP A 23 -3.40 26.99 -16.42
CA ASP A 23 -2.53 26.72 -17.56
C ASP A 23 -2.02 25.27 -17.55
N LEU A 24 -1.69 24.74 -16.36
CA LEU A 24 -1.27 23.35 -16.21
C LEU A 24 -2.40 22.36 -16.54
N VAL A 25 -3.62 22.63 -16.05
CA VAL A 25 -4.80 21.81 -16.36
C VAL A 25 -5.12 21.87 -17.85
N GLU A 26 -5.00 23.04 -18.48
CA GLU A 26 -5.21 23.20 -19.91
C GLU A 26 -4.16 22.45 -20.74
N ALA A 27 -2.89 22.51 -20.35
CA ALA A 27 -1.81 21.74 -20.97
C ALA A 27 -2.04 20.22 -20.85
N GLN A 28 -2.49 19.74 -19.68
CA GLN A 28 -2.83 18.34 -19.46
C GLN A 28 -4.06 17.91 -20.28
N ALA A 29 -5.10 18.73 -20.36
CA ALA A 29 -6.28 18.47 -21.18
C ALA A 29 -5.92 18.37 -22.67
N ASN A 30 -5.06 19.28 -23.16
CA ASN A 30 -4.56 19.24 -24.55
C ASN A 30 -3.74 17.98 -24.82
N ALA A 31 -2.91 17.53 -23.87
CA ALA A 31 -2.16 16.28 -24.01
C ALA A 31 -3.09 15.05 -24.11
N VAL A 32 -4.15 15.00 -23.30
CA VAL A 32 -5.16 13.92 -23.35
C VAL A 32 -5.93 13.94 -24.68
N LEU A 33 -6.31 15.11 -25.18
CA LEU A 33 -6.97 15.24 -26.49
C LEU A 33 -6.07 14.79 -27.64
N LEU A 34 -4.79 15.17 -27.61
CA LEU A 34 -3.79 14.72 -28.59
C LEU A 34 -3.58 13.21 -28.55
N PHE A 35 -3.53 12.62 -27.35
CA PHE A 35 -3.45 11.17 -27.18
C PHE A 35 -4.70 10.48 -27.73
N GLY A 36 -5.89 10.95 -27.39
CA GLY A 36 -7.16 10.40 -27.89
C GLY A 36 -7.27 10.46 -29.41
N ARG A 37 -6.74 11.51 -30.05
CA ARG A 37 -6.66 11.59 -31.52
C ARG A 37 -5.72 10.55 -32.11
N ARG A 38 -4.50 10.43 -31.57
CA ARG A 38 -3.52 9.42 -32.00
C ARG A 38 -4.02 7.99 -31.80
N TRP A 39 -4.77 7.76 -30.73
CA TRP A 39 -5.37 6.45 -30.45
C TRP A 39 -6.42 6.09 -31.51
N ARG A 40 -7.29 7.05 -31.87
CA ARG A 40 -8.27 6.86 -32.94
C ARG A 40 -7.63 6.61 -34.31
N ASP A 41 -6.58 7.37 -34.64
CA ASP A 41 -5.81 7.16 -35.88
C ASP A 41 -5.21 5.73 -35.93
N LEU A 42 -4.78 5.20 -34.78
CA LEU A 42 -4.26 3.85 -34.66
C LEU A 42 -5.36 2.79 -34.80
N GLU A 43 -6.53 2.99 -34.18
CA GLU A 43 -7.70 2.11 -34.32
C GLU A 43 -8.15 2.02 -35.79
N GLU A 44 -8.27 3.15 -36.49
CA GLU A 44 -8.63 3.17 -37.91
C GLU A 44 -7.60 2.44 -38.80
N HIS A 45 -6.32 2.55 -38.47
CA HIS A 45 -5.27 1.83 -39.19
C HIS A 45 -5.33 0.31 -38.94
N LEU A 46 -5.61 -0.10 -37.70
CA LEU A 46 -5.80 -1.52 -37.36
C LEU A 46 -7.03 -2.11 -38.05
N ASP A 47 -8.15 -1.38 -38.08
CA ASP A 47 -9.36 -1.78 -38.81
C ASP A 47 -9.10 -1.91 -40.32
N SER A 48 -8.31 -1.00 -40.90
CA SER A 48 -7.91 -1.06 -42.30
C SER A 48 -7.04 -2.30 -42.60
N ILE A 49 -6.07 -2.60 -41.72
CA ILE A 49 -5.25 -3.82 -41.84
C ILE A 49 -6.12 -5.08 -41.74
N SER A 50 -7.06 -5.13 -40.80
CA SER A 50 -7.96 -6.27 -40.63
C SER A 50 -8.74 -6.52 -41.91
N LYS A 51 -9.42 -5.50 -42.45
CA LYS A 51 -10.20 -5.60 -43.70
C LYS A 51 -9.34 -6.05 -44.88
N ALA A 52 -8.15 -5.48 -45.05
CA ALA A 52 -7.23 -5.87 -46.11
C ALA A 52 -6.75 -7.32 -45.98
N THR A 53 -6.65 -7.83 -44.75
CA THR A 53 -6.26 -9.22 -44.48
C THR A 53 -7.40 -10.17 -44.81
N ASP A 54 -8.64 -9.82 -44.43
CA ASP A 54 -9.85 -10.59 -44.72
C ASP A 54 -10.10 -10.72 -46.23
N GLU A 55 -10.00 -9.61 -46.97
CA GLU A 55 -10.13 -9.62 -48.44
C GLU A 55 -9.09 -10.53 -49.09
N ARG A 56 -7.87 -10.57 -48.54
CA ARG A 56 -6.78 -11.39 -49.08
C ARG A 56 -6.97 -12.87 -48.76
N LEU A 57 -7.53 -13.21 -47.60
CA LEU A 57 -7.93 -14.57 -47.25
C LEU A 57 -9.05 -15.07 -48.15
N GLU A 58 -10.05 -14.23 -48.45
CA GLU A 58 -11.14 -14.59 -49.36
C GLU A 58 -10.63 -14.85 -50.79
N GLN A 59 -9.72 -14.00 -51.30
CA GLN A 59 -9.06 -14.23 -52.58
C GLN A 59 -8.23 -15.52 -52.61
N LEU A 60 -7.56 -15.86 -51.50
CA LEU A 60 -6.81 -17.12 -51.39
C LEU A 60 -7.74 -18.32 -51.34
N GLY A 61 -8.90 -18.23 -50.70
CA GLY A 61 -9.93 -19.27 -50.70
C GLY A 61 -10.48 -19.56 -52.10
N VAL A 62 -10.76 -18.52 -52.89
CA VAL A 62 -11.20 -18.66 -54.29
C VAL A 62 -10.10 -19.30 -55.14
N LYS A 63 -8.85 -18.88 -54.98
CA LYS A 63 -7.71 -19.48 -55.68
C LYS A 63 -7.48 -20.93 -55.28
N GLY A 64 -7.63 -21.26 -54.00
CA GLY A 64 -7.56 -22.63 -53.49
C GLY A 64 -8.59 -23.52 -54.17
N SER A 65 -9.85 -23.08 -54.22
CA SER A 65 -10.94 -23.82 -54.88
C SER A 65 -10.68 -24.04 -56.39
N SER A 66 -10.18 -23.03 -57.10
CA SER A 66 -9.80 -23.14 -58.53
C SER A 66 -8.62 -24.08 -58.78
N VAL A 67 -7.70 -24.18 -57.81
CA VAL A 67 -6.57 -25.11 -57.89
C VAL A 67 -7.04 -26.54 -57.63
N GLU A 68 -7.93 -26.73 -56.65
CA GLU A 68 -8.50 -28.03 -56.30
C GLU A 68 -9.36 -28.60 -57.45
N GLU A 69 -10.15 -27.76 -58.13
CA GLU A 69 -10.88 -28.13 -59.33
C GLU A 69 -9.94 -28.57 -60.47
N ARG A 70 -8.85 -27.83 -60.71
CA ARG A 70 -7.84 -28.19 -61.71
C ARG A 70 -7.10 -29.49 -61.37
N PHE A 71 -6.81 -29.74 -60.10
CA PHE A 71 -6.24 -31.02 -59.67
C PHE A 71 -7.21 -32.18 -59.92
N ALA A 72 -8.50 -31.99 -59.65
CA ALA A 72 -9.51 -33.02 -59.94
C ALA A 72 -9.62 -33.33 -61.44
N GLU A 73 -9.54 -32.30 -62.30
CA GLU A 73 -9.53 -32.45 -63.76
C GLU A 73 -8.32 -33.25 -64.24
N VAL A 74 -7.11 -32.89 -63.80
CA VAL A 74 -5.86 -33.59 -64.16
C VAL A 74 -5.89 -35.06 -63.73
N VAL A 75 -6.39 -35.36 -62.53
CA VAL A 75 -6.53 -36.76 -62.06
C VAL A 75 -7.52 -37.56 -62.93
N SER A 76 -8.55 -36.90 -63.46
CA SER A 76 -9.50 -37.55 -64.38
C SER A 76 -8.85 -37.84 -65.74
N GLU A 77 -8.06 -36.91 -66.26
CA GLU A 77 -7.33 -37.05 -67.52
C GLU A 77 -6.26 -38.15 -67.41
N GLU A 78 -5.53 -38.21 -66.29
CA GLU A 78 -4.53 -39.25 -66.03
C GLU A 78 -5.15 -40.66 -66.08
N ARG A 79 -6.33 -40.85 -65.46
CA ARG A 79 -7.04 -42.13 -65.49
C ARG A 79 -7.48 -42.53 -66.90
N GLU A 80 -7.94 -41.56 -67.70
CA GLU A 80 -8.33 -41.80 -69.10
C GLU A 80 -7.11 -42.17 -69.96
N VAL A 81 -5.96 -41.52 -69.76
CA VAL A 81 -4.70 -41.86 -70.44
C VAL A 81 -4.24 -43.26 -70.05
N GLU A 82 -4.29 -43.62 -68.77
CA GLU A 82 -3.90 -44.95 -68.29
C GLU A 82 -4.78 -46.05 -68.90
N LYS A 83 -6.09 -45.80 -69.02
CA LYS A 83 -7.03 -46.72 -69.69
C LYS A 83 -6.67 -46.90 -71.16
N LYS A 84 -6.46 -45.80 -71.90
CA LYS A 84 -6.05 -45.86 -73.32
C LYS A 84 -4.73 -46.59 -73.52
N ALA A 85 -3.76 -46.42 -72.61
CA ALA A 85 -2.49 -47.14 -72.65
C ALA A 85 -2.67 -48.66 -72.43
N LYS A 86 -3.56 -49.07 -71.52
CA LYS A 86 -3.90 -50.48 -71.30
C LYS A 86 -4.58 -51.10 -72.52
N ASP A 87 -5.54 -50.38 -73.12
CA ASP A 87 -6.25 -50.83 -74.32
C ASP A 87 -5.29 -50.98 -75.52
N PHE A 88 -4.42 -49.99 -75.74
CA PHE A 88 -3.41 -50.04 -76.80
C PHE A 88 -2.43 -51.21 -76.61
N LYS A 89 -1.98 -51.45 -75.37
CA LYS A 89 -1.13 -52.60 -75.04
C LYS A 89 -1.84 -53.92 -75.34
N GLY A 90 -3.12 -54.03 -75.02
CA GLY A 90 -3.95 -55.20 -75.36
C GLY A 90 -4.05 -55.44 -76.87
N GLU A 91 -4.25 -54.38 -77.65
CA GLU A 91 -4.33 -54.49 -79.12
C GLU A 91 -3.00 -54.94 -79.74
N VAL A 92 -1.87 -54.41 -79.27
CA VAL A 92 -0.53 -54.81 -79.75
C VAL A 92 -0.26 -56.29 -79.45
N VAL A 93 -0.61 -56.78 -78.25
CA VAL A 93 -0.44 -58.20 -77.88
C VAL A 93 -1.30 -59.11 -78.76
N MET A 94 -2.55 -58.72 -79.05
CA MET A 94 -3.43 -59.45 -79.97
C MET A 94 -2.86 -59.52 -81.39
N ARG A 95 -2.36 -58.41 -81.93
CA ARG A 95 -1.76 -58.38 -83.28
C ARG A 95 -0.49 -59.22 -83.38
N LEU A 96 0.38 -59.17 -82.37
CA LEU A 96 1.56 -60.03 -82.30
C LEU A 96 1.18 -61.52 -82.28
N SER A 97 0.18 -61.90 -81.47
CA SER A 97 -0.32 -63.28 -81.38
C SER A 97 -0.95 -63.78 -82.68
N LEU A 98 -1.47 -62.87 -83.53
CA LEU A 98 -2.00 -63.20 -84.85
C LEU A 98 -0.87 -63.41 -85.86
N LEU A 99 0.12 -62.52 -85.87
CA LEU A 99 1.31 -62.60 -86.74
C LEU A 99 2.14 -63.85 -86.48
N GLU A 100 2.36 -64.22 -85.21
CA GLU A 100 3.07 -65.45 -84.85
C GLU A 100 2.39 -66.70 -85.42
N ARG A 101 1.05 -66.75 -85.36
CA ARG A 101 0.27 -67.87 -85.92
C ARG A 101 0.36 -67.93 -87.45
N MET A 102 0.26 -66.78 -88.11
CA MET A 102 0.39 -66.70 -89.56
C MET A 102 1.78 -67.13 -90.02
N LEU A 103 2.84 -66.75 -89.30
CA LEU A 103 4.19 -67.20 -89.59
C LEU A 103 4.31 -68.72 -89.46
N GLU A 104 3.80 -69.32 -88.38
CA GLU A 104 3.83 -70.77 -88.18
C GLU A 104 3.12 -71.53 -89.31
N GLU A 105 1.98 -71.01 -89.80
CA GLU A 105 1.28 -71.55 -90.96
C GLU A 105 2.11 -71.44 -92.25
N CYS A 106 2.75 -70.29 -92.52
CA CYS A 106 3.65 -70.12 -93.66
C CYS A 106 4.85 -71.06 -93.61
N TRP A 107 5.47 -71.26 -92.44
CA TRP A 107 6.59 -72.19 -92.28
C TRP A 107 6.19 -73.64 -92.55
N LYS A 108 4.96 -74.02 -92.19
CA LYS A 108 4.42 -75.35 -92.48
C LYS A 108 4.21 -75.56 -93.99
N GLU A 109 3.61 -74.59 -94.66
CA GLU A 109 3.35 -74.62 -96.10
C GLU A 109 4.65 -74.65 -96.93
N CYS A 110 5.68 -73.87 -96.55
CA CYS A 110 6.99 -73.93 -97.19
C CYS A 110 7.62 -75.33 -97.11
N ARG A 111 7.47 -76.01 -95.97
CA ARG A 111 7.99 -77.36 -95.75
C ARG A 111 7.30 -78.39 -96.65
N GLU A 112 5.98 -78.30 -96.76
CA GLU A 112 5.17 -79.17 -97.63
C GLU A 112 5.49 -78.96 -99.12
N ASN A 113 5.76 -77.72 -99.54
CA ASN A 113 6.17 -77.38 -100.91
C ASN A 113 7.59 -77.86 -101.26
N GLU A 114 8.55 -77.78 -100.32
CA GLU A 114 9.90 -78.35 -100.51
C GLU A 114 9.82 -79.88 -100.71
N ASP A 115 8.99 -80.57 -99.94
CA ASP A 115 8.77 -82.01 -100.07
C ASP A 115 8.13 -82.37 -101.44
N CYS A 116 7.23 -81.53 -101.95
CA CYS A 116 6.62 -81.70 -103.27
C CYS A 116 7.63 -81.47 -104.41
N LEU A 117 8.48 -80.45 -104.32
CA LEU A 117 9.52 -80.19 -105.33
C LEU A 117 10.58 -81.30 -105.39
N ALA A 118 10.93 -81.88 -104.23
CA ALA A 118 11.81 -83.04 -104.18
C ALA A 118 11.24 -84.26 -104.92
N SER A 119 9.90 -84.42 -104.95
CA SER A 119 9.24 -85.52 -105.68
C SER A 119 9.18 -85.31 -107.21
N VAL A 120 9.14 -84.06 -107.67
CA VAL A 120 9.05 -83.72 -109.11
C VAL A 120 10.42 -83.78 -109.79
N VAL A 121 11.49 -83.43 -109.07
CA VAL A 121 12.87 -83.43 -109.61
C VAL A 121 13.40 -84.85 -109.87
N THR A 122 12.81 -85.88 -109.24
CA THR A 122 13.23 -87.28 -109.45
C THR A 122 12.66 -87.96 -110.70
N GLU A 123 11.72 -87.34 -111.44
CA GLU A 123 10.92 -88.06 -112.45
C GLU A 123 11.19 -87.70 -113.93
N SER A 124 12.15 -86.83 -114.27
CA SER A 124 12.38 -86.49 -115.68
C SER A 124 13.85 -86.24 -116.07
N VAL A 125 14.59 -87.33 -116.34
CA VAL A 125 15.75 -87.30 -117.26
C VAL A 125 15.78 -88.60 -118.06
N ALA A 126 15.43 -88.53 -119.36
CA ALA A 126 15.94 -89.42 -120.42
C ALA A 126 15.55 -88.92 -121.83
N GLU A 127 16.48 -88.18 -122.44
CA GLU A 127 16.99 -88.33 -123.82
C GLU A 127 16.13 -88.09 -125.09
N PRO A 128 16.79 -87.75 -126.24
CA PRO A 128 16.38 -86.68 -127.17
C PRO A 128 16.13 -87.17 -128.61
N GLU A 129 15.68 -86.29 -129.53
CA GLU A 129 16.26 -86.18 -130.89
C GLU A 129 15.61 -85.10 -131.81
N CYS A 130 16.51 -84.43 -132.55
CA CYS A 130 16.37 -83.90 -133.92
C CYS A 130 15.72 -82.53 -134.21
N LEU A 131 16.58 -81.50 -134.31
CA LEU A 131 16.90 -80.71 -135.53
C LEU A 131 15.76 -80.25 -136.47
N GLY A 132 14.62 -79.83 -135.92
CA GLY A 132 13.85 -78.66 -136.41
C GLY A 132 13.90 -77.48 -135.42
N GLU A 133 14.59 -77.72 -134.31
CA GLU A 133 14.48 -76.93 -133.09
C GLU A 133 15.30 -75.64 -133.13
N THR A 134 16.23 -75.38 -134.05
CA THR A 134 17.08 -74.18 -133.93
C THR A 134 16.37 -72.87 -134.28
N GLU A 135 15.46 -72.85 -135.25
CA GLU A 135 14.66 -71.65 -135.58
C GLU A 135 13.49 -71.42 -134.60
N VAL A 136 12.90 -72.52 -134.10
CA VAL A 136 11.88 -72.48 -133.04
C VAL A 136 12.52 -72.12 -131.71
N LYS A 137 13.66 -72.72 -131.35
CA LYS A 137 14.46 -72.36 -130.18
C LYS A 137 15.03 -70.95 -130.30
N GLU A 138 15.34 -70.43 -131.48
CA GLU A 138 15.78 -69.03 -131.63
C GLU A 138 14.61 -68.05 -131.39
N LYS A 139 13.40 -68.34 -131.89
CA LYS A 139 12.21 -67.54 -131.57
C LYS A 139 11.76 -67.70 -130.12
N GLU A 140 11.86 -68.89 -129.56
CA GLU A 140 11.65 -69.16 -128.14
C GLU A 140 12.74 -68.50 -127.30
N LEU A 141 14.01 -68.46 -127.74
CA LEU A 141 15.11 -67.73 -127.10
C LEU A 141 14.90 -66.22 -127.15
N ILE A 142 14.36 -65.67 -128.24
CA ILE A 142 14.00 -64.25 -128.34
C ILE A 142 12.81 -63.95 -127.41
N SER A 143 11.78 -64.78 -127.39
CA SER A 143 10.62 -64.62 -126.48
C SER A 143 11.02 -64.78 -125.00
N VAL A 144 11.89 -65.75 -124.70
CA VAL A 144 12.48 -65.94 -123.38
C VAL A 144 13.37 -64.76 -123.04
N SER A 145 14.19 -64.26 -123.97
CA SER A 145 15.04 -63.07 -123.77
C SER A 145 14.21 -61.81 -123.51
N GLU A 146 13.09 -61.63 -124.20
CA GLU A 146 12.15 -60.52 -123.96
C GLU A 146 11.50 -60.65 -122.58
N SER A 147 11.02 -61.84 -122.22
CA SER A 147 10.44 -62.09 -120.88
C SER A 147 11.46 -61.96 -119.74
N VAL A 148 12.72 -62.33 -119.98
CA VAL A 148 13.83 -62.19 -119.04
C VAL A 148 14.20 -60.72 -118.88
N GLU A 149 14.16 -59.92 -119.94
CA GLU A 149 14.34 -58.47 -119.82
C GLU A 149 13.16 -57.76 -119.17
N ASP A 150 11.94 -58.22 -119.39
CA ASP A 150 10.76 -57.74 -118.64
C ASP A 150 10.91 -58.07 -117.14
N CYS A 151 11.32 -59.29 -116.80
CA CYS A 151 11.64 -59.70 -115.42
C CYS A 151 12.82 -58.91 -114.85
N ARG A 152 13.85 -58.60 -115.65
CA ARG A 152 14.99 -57.77 -115.22
C ARG A 152 14.51 -56.37 -114.87
N ARG A 153 13.71 -55.73 -115.74
CA ARG A 153 13.15 -54.39 -115.47
C ARG A 153 12.25 -54.39 -114.25
N GLU A 154 11.44 -55.43 -114.05
CA GLU A 154 10.61 -55.57 -112.84
C GLU A 154 11.46 -55.78 -111.58
N SER A 155 12.53 -56.57 -111.65
CA SER A 155 13.48 -56.75 -110.55
C SER A 155 14.26 -55.47 -110.24
N GLU A 156 14.63 -54.68 -111.24
CA GLU A 156 15.29 -53.38 -111.08
C GLU A 156 14.35 -52.36 -110.45
N MET A 157 13.06 -52.33 -110.84
CA MET A 157 12.02 -51.53 -110.21
C MET A 157 11.83 -51.92 -108.74
N LYS A 158 11.67 -53.22 -108.43
CA LYS A 158 11.53 -53.70 -107.04
C LYS A 158 12.77 -53.41 -106.20
N LYS A 159 13.97 -53.47 -106.79
CA LYS A 159 15.21 -53.07 -106.12
C LYS A 159 15.20 -51.58 -105.78
N GLN A 160 14.76 -50.74 -106.71
CA GLN A 160 14.67 -49.30 -106.49
C GLN A 160 13.59 -48.94 -105.45
N GLU A 161 12.46 -49.63 -105.46
CA GLU A 161 11.44 -49.54 -104.40
C GLU A 161 11.97 -49.96 -103.03
N LEU A 162 12.79 -51.04 -102.98
CA LEU A 162 13.45 -51.48 -101.76
C LEU A 162 14.43 -50.42 -101.23
N ASP A 163 15.24 -49.81 -102.11
CA ASP A 163 16.16 -48.73 -101.75
C ASP A 163 15.41 -47.47 -101.26
N ASP A 164 14.26 -47.15 -101.85
CA ASP A 164 13.37 -46.08 -101.39
C ASP A 164 12.77 -46.36 -100.01
N LEU A 165 12.31 -47.60 -99.78
CA LEU A 165 11.81 -48.04 -98.48
C LEU A 165 12.91 -48.02 -97.41
N GLN A 166 14.11 -48.49 -97.75
CA GLN A 166 15.26 -48.48 -96.85
C GLN A 166 15.62 -47.05 -96.43
N ARG A 167 15.67 -46.10 -97.38
CA ARG A 167 15.85 -44.67 -97.07
C ARG A 167 14.76 -44.10 -96.17
N ARG A 168 13.49 -44.49 -96.37
CA ARG A 168 12.37 -44.05 -95.52
C ARG A 168 12.46 -44.59 -94.10
N ILE A 169 12.82 -45.86 -93.94
CA ILE A 169 13.04 -46.49 -92.64
C ILE A 169 14.17 -45.78 -91.90
N GLU A 170 15.27 -45.49 -92.59
CA GLU A 170 16.43 -44.85 -91.99
C GLU A 170 16.15 -43.40 -91.56
N ALA A 171 15.37 -42.65 -92.36
CA ALA A 171 14.86 -41.34 -91.98
C ALA A 171 13.93 -41.42 -90.75
N ALA A 172 13.01 -42.40 -90.71
CA ALA A 172 12.12 -42.61 -89.58
C ALA A 172 12.87 -43.04 -88.30
N LEU A 173 13.93 -43.83 -88.43
CA LEU A 173 14.78 -44.26 -87.31
C LEU A 173 15.53 -43.07 -86.70
N ASN A 174 16.13 -42.21 -87.55
CA ASN A 174 16.79 -40.99 -87.09
C ASN A 174 15.80 -40.03 -86.44
N GLU A 175 14.60 -39.91 -86.98
CA GLU A 175 13.54 -39.09 -86.39
C GLU A 175 13.09 -39.65 -85.03
N HIS A 176 12.94 -40.98 -84.90
CA HIS A 176 12.65 -41.66 -83.64
C HIS A 176 13.76 -41.41 -82.60
N ASN A 177 15.03 -41.60 -82.97
CA ASN A 177 16.17 -41.37 -82.08
C ASN A 177 16.19 -39.92 -81.56
N SER A 178 15.96 -38.94 -82.45
CA SER A 178 15.88 -37.53 -82.02
C SER A 178 14.68 -37.24 -81.10
N ARG A 179 13.54 -37.90 -81.32
CA ARG A 179 12.38 -37.80 -80.41
C ARG A 179 12.67 -38.43 -79.06
N GLU A 180 13.37 -39.57 -79.03
CA GLU A 180 13.76 -40.27 -77.80
C GLU A 180 14.72 -39.41 -76.96
N GLU A 181 15.71 -38.78 -77.59
CA GLU A 181 16.62 -37.83 -76.91
C GLU A 181 15.87 -36.62 -76.32
N ASN A 182 14.91 -36.07 -77.06
CA ASN A 182 14.05 -34.99 -76.58
C ASN A 182 13.17 -35.45 -75.41
N LEU A 183 12.61 -36.67 -75.47
CA LEU A 183 11.76 -37.24 -74.43
C LEU A 183 12.55 -37.46 -73.13
N ASN A 184 13.78 -37.96 -73.23
CA ASN A 184 14.69 -38.11 -72.10
C ASN A 184 15.04 -36.75 -71.46
N SER A 185 15.22 -35.71 -72.28
CA SER A 185 15.49 -34.35 -71.80
C SER A 185 14.29 -33.77 -71.04
N VAL A 186 13.06 -33.98 -71.56
CA VAL A 186 11.82 -33.57 -70.89
C VAL A 186 11.61 -34.33 -69.59
N GLN A 187 11.86 -35.65 -69.58
CA GLN A 187 11.75 -36.48 -68.38
C GLN A 187 12.66 -35.96 -67.27
N LYS A 188 13.91 -35.61 -67.59
CA LYS A 188 14.84 -35.02 -66.62
C LYS A 188 14.33 -33.70 -66.04
N LEU A 189 13.82 -32.80 -66.88
CA LEU A 189 13.25 -31.54 -66.42
C LEU A 189 12.00 -31.75 -65.55
N LEU A 190 11.20 -32.78 -65.85
CA LEU A 190 10.03 -33.14 -65.04
C LEU A 190 10.46 -33.64 -63.66
N GLU A 191 11.50 -34.48 -63.59
CA GLU A 191 12.08 -34.97 -62.34
C GLU A 191 12.60 -33.81 -61.48
N GLU A 192 13.33 -32.87 -62.09
CA GLU A 192 13.83 -31.66 -61.41
C GLU A 192 12.67 -30.78 -60.91
N CYS A 193 11.61 -30.61 -61.70
CA CYS A 193 10.40 -29.91 -61.29
C CYS A 193 9.68 -30.60 -60.12
N SER A 194 9.60 -31.93 -60.15
CA SER A 194 8.98 -32.74 -59.10
C SER A 194 9.71 -32.59 -57.77
N MET A 195 11.04 -32.73 -57.78
CA MET A 195 11.87 -32.50 -56.60
C MET A 195 11.74 -31.07 -56.05
N GLY A 196 11.71 -30.07 -56.93
CA GLY A 196 11.52 -28.67 -56.52
C GLY A 196 10.13 -28.40 -55.92
N LEU A 197 9.10 -29.13 -56.35
CA LEU A 197 7.77 -29.09 -55.75
C LEU A 197 7.75 -29.75 -54.38
N GLU A 198 8.36 -30.93 -54.22
CA GLU A 198 8.48 -31.60 -52.91
C GLU A 198 9.24 -30.74 -51.88
N GLU A 199 10.34 -30.12 -52.28
CA GLU A 199 11.08 -29.21 -51.40
C GLU A 199 10.21 -28.02 -50.96
N LYS A 200 9.46 -27.42 -51.88
CA LYS A 200 8.53 -26.32 -51.55
C LYS A 200 7.41 -26.77 -50.62
N THR A 201 6.87 -27.97 -50.83
CA THR A 201 5.85 -28.57 -49.96
C THR A 201 6.38 -28.76 -48.54
N LEU A 202 7.59 -29.31 -48.38
CA LEU A 202 8.23 -29.47 -47.07
C LEU A 202 8.51 -28.13 -46.39
N ARG A 203 8.96 -27.12 -47.14
CA ARG A 203 9.16 -25.76 -46.61
C ARG A 203 7.84 -25.15 -46.15
N LEU A 204 6.77 -25.28 -46.93
CA LEU A 204 5.43 -24.81 -46.56
C LEU A 204 4.93 -25.49 -45.28
N GLN A 205 5.08 -26.82 -45.18
CA GLN A 205 4.72 -27.59 -44.00
C GLN A 205 5.45 -27.07 -42.74
N SER A 206 6.77 -26.85 -42.84
CA SER A 206 7.57 -26.32 -41.74
C SER A 206 7.14 -24.91 -41.32
N THR A 207 6.80 -24.04 -42.29
CA THR A 207 6.26 -22.71 -41.98
C THR A 207 4.87 -22.78 -41.37
N GLU A 208 4.01 -23.71 -41.80
CA GLU A 208 2.68 -23.92 -41.25
C GLU A 208 2.75 -24.40 -39.80
N ASP A 209 3.63 -25.36 -39.51
CA ASP A 209 3.86 -25.85 -38.14
C ASP A 209 4.39 -24.75 -37.22
N SER A 210 5.33 -23.94 -37.72
CA SER A 210 5.85 -22.77 -37.00
C SER A 210 4.75 -21.73 -36.73
N LEU A 211 3.83 -21.54 -37.67
CA LEU A 211 2.73 -20.60 -37.55
C LEU A 211 1.68 -21.10 -36.55
N LYS A 212 1.33 -22.40 -36.58
CA LYS A 212 0.47 -23.05 -35.59
C LYS A 212 1.04 -22.92 -34.17
N GLU A 213 2.35 -23.12 -33.99
CA GLU A 213 3.01 -22.94 -32.70
C GLU A 213 2.87 -21.49 -32.20
N ARG A 214 3.07 -20.51 -33.10
CA ARG A 214 2.93 -19.09 -32.77
C ARG A 214 1.50 -18.68 -32.44
N SER A 215 0.51 -19.25 -33.15
CA SER A 215 -0.91 -19.05 -32.84
C SER A 215 -1.27 -19.57 -31.44
N ARG A 216 -0.76 -20.73 -31.03
CA ARG A 216 -0.95 -21.24 -29.65
C ARG A 216 -0.30 -20.35 -28.60
N GLU A 217 0.91 -19.82 -28.88
CA GLU A 217 1.58 -18.87 -27.98
C GLU A 217 0.77 -17.57 -27.83
N LEU A 218 0.16 -17.09 -28.92
CA LEU A 218 -0.73 -15.92 -28.90
C LEU A 218 -2.03 -16.19 -28.14
N GLU A 219 -2.68 -17.33 -28.34
CA GLU A 219 -3.87 -17.73 -27.56
C GLU A 219 -3.57 -17.77 -26.06
N PHE A 220 -2.45 -18.38 -25.66
CA PHE A 220 -2.03 -18.37 -24.25
C PHE A 220 -1.82 -16.94 -23.71
N LYS A 221 -1.28 -16.04 -24.53
CA LYS A 221 -1.10 -14.63 -24.15
C LYS A 221 -2.41 -13.86 -24.07
N ILE A 222 -3.39 -14.18 -24.92
CA ILE A 222 -4.75 -13.62 -24.84
C ILE A 222 -5.39 -14.04 -23.51
N ASP A 223 -5.36 -15.32 -23.17
CA ASP A 223 -5.90 -15.84 -21.90
C ASP A 223 -5.21 -15.18 -20.68
N GLU A 224 -3.87 -15.01 -20.73
CA GLU A 224 -3.11 -14.33 -19.67
C GLU A 224 -3.54 -12.86 -19.53
N LEU A 225 -3.76 -12.16 -20.64
CA LEU A 225 -4.24 -10.77 -20.64
C LEU A 225 -5.69 -10.66 -20.13
N GLU A 226 -6.57 -11.58 -20.47
CA GLU A 226 -7.94 -11.63 -19.94
C GLU A 226 -7.96 -11.86 -18.42
N TRP A 227 -7.09 -12.74 -17.93
CA TRP A 227 -6.91 -12.97 -16.50
C TRP A 227 -6.37 -11.71 -15.79
N ILE A 228 -5.38 -11.04 -16.37
CA ILE A 228 -4.86 -9.77 -15.83
C ILE A 228 -5.97 -8.70 -15.83
N GLN A 229 -6.76 -8.61 -16.91
CA GLN A 229 -7.84 -7.64 -17.04
C GLN A 229 -8.91 -7.86 -15.97
N THR A 230 -9.29 -9.11 -15.70
CA THR A 230 -10.24 -9.43 -14.62
C THR A 230 -9.67 -9.11 -13.24
N ALA A 231 -8.40 -9.44 -12.99
CA ALA A 231 -7.72 -9.08 -11.74
C ALA A 231 -7.66 -7.56 -11.51
N ILE A 232 -7.34 -6.78 -12.55
CA ILE A 232 -7.35 -5.31 -12.51
C ILE A 232 -8.76 -4.81 -12.17
N ASN A 233 -9.79 -5.35 -12.82
CA ASN A 233 -11.18 -4.95 -12.57
C ASN A 233 -11.59 -5.18 -11.11
N ASP A 234 -11.18 -6.30 -10.50
CA ASP A 234 -11.48 -6.59 -9.11
C ASP A 234 -10.73 -5.67 -8.14
N VAL A 235 -9.48 -5.30 -8.47
CA VAL A 235 -8.73 -4.27 -7.72
C VAL A 235 -9.42 -2.91 -7.83
N CYS A 236 -9.90 -2.52 -9.02
CA CYS A 236 -10.65 -1.28 -9.21
C CYS A 236 -11.92 -1.25 -8.34
N LYS A 237 -12.73 -2.32 -8.35
CA LYS A 237 -13.91 -2.42 -7.47
C LYS A 237 -13.57 -2.29 -5.99
N HIS A 238 -12.48 -2.92 -5.55
CA HIS A 238 -12.02 -2.78 -4.17
C HIS A 238 -11.60 -1.34 -3.86
N LEU A 239 -10.92 -0.67 -4.78
CA LEU A 239 -10.47 0.72 -4.64
C LEU A 239 -11.66 1.68 -4.59
N ASP A 240 -12.68 1.47 -5.41
CA ASP A 240 -13.94 2.22 -5.36
C ASP A 240 -14.65 2.06 -4.00
N SER A 241 -14.77 0.82 -3.51
CA SER A 241 -15.34 0.56 -2.18
C SER A 241 -14.54 1.24 -1.05
N LYS A 242 -13.21 1.26 -1.15
CA LYS A 242 -12.35 1.98 -0.18
C LYS A 242 -12.52 3.49 -0.29
N ASN A 243 -12.70 4.02 -1.49
CA ASN A 243 -12.97 5.44 -1.70
C ASN A 243 -14.33 5.83 -1.08
N ASP A 244 -15.35 5.00 -1.22
CA ASP A 244 -16.66 5.19 -0.56
C ASP A 244 -16.54 5.16 0.97
N GLN A 245 -15.76 4.23 1.52
CA GLN A 245 -15.47 4.21 2.96
C GLN A 245 -14.74 5.49 3.39
N LEU A 246 -13.77 5.97 2.61
CA LEU A 246 -13.03 7.19 2.90
C LEU A 246 -13.94 8.42 2.86
N THR A 247 -14.88 8.51 1.91
CA THR A 247 -15.84 9.62 1.85
C THR A 247 -16.77 9.62 3.07
N SER A 248 -17.26 8.45 3.49
CA SER A 248 -18.06 8.31 4.71
C SER A 248 -17.28 8.71 5.97
N ILE A 249 -16.02 8.28 6.10
CA ILE A 249 -15.14 8.68 7.20
C ILE A 249 -14.91 10.20 7.19
N LYS A 250 -14.62 10.80 6.03
CA LYS A 250 -14.46 12.26 5.88
C LYS A 250 -15.71 13.02 6.33
N GLN A 251 -16.90 12.54 5.99
CA GLN A 251 -18.16 13.16 6.44
C GLN A 251 -18.34 13.05 7.97
N SER A 252 -18.01 11.90 8.56
CA SER A 252 -18.06 11.69 10.02
C SER A 252 -17.06 12.59 10.77
N ILE A 253 -15.85 12.79 10.24
CA ILE A 253 -14.86 13.72 10.80
C ILE A 253 -15.38 15.15 10.75
N ARG A 254 -15.90 15.61 9.60
CA ARG A 254 -16.51 16.94 9.48
C ARG A 254 -17.67 17.17 10.46
N ALA A 255 -18.47 16.14 10.73
CA ALA A 255 -19.54 16.23 11.72
C ALA A 255 -18.97 16.40 13.15
N SER A 256 -17.90 15.68 13.46
CA SER A 256 -17.21 15.76 14.76
C SER A 256 -16.54 17.12 14.95
N ASP A 257 -15.87 17.66 13.92
CA ASP A 257 -15.26 19.00 13.97
C ASP A 257 -16.29 20.09 14.25
N ARG A 258 -17.46 20.03 13.60
CA ARG A 258 -18.57 20.96 13.87
C ARG A 258 -19.07 20.87 15.31
N ALA A 259 -19.16 19.66 15.85
CA ALA A 259 -19.57 19.45 17.24
C ALA A 259 -18.53 20.02 18.24
N ILE A 260 -17.25 19.78 17.99
CA ILE A 260 -16.13 20.35 18.77
C ILE A 260 -16.16 21.88 18.70
N GLN A 261 -16.37 22.45 17.51
CA GLN A 261 -16.43 23.91 17.34
C GLN A 261 -17.59 24.52 18.15
N LYS A 262 -18.77 23.90 18.14
CA LYS A 262 -19.91 24.33 18.97
C LYS A 262 -19.59 24.25 20.46
N LYS A 263 -18.94 23.17 20.91
CA LYS A 263 -18.52 23.02 22.31
C LYS A 263 -17.46 24.02 22.73
N ASN A 264 -16.52 24.37 21.86
CA ASN A 264 -15.55 25.42 22.13
C ASN A 264 -16.22 26.80 22.27
N GLN A 265 -17.24 27.09 21.46
CA GLN A 265 -18.04 28.32 21.62
C GLN A 265 -18.80 28.35 22.94
N GLU A 266 -19.42 27.23 23.34
CA GLU A 266 -20.08 27.09 24.66
C GLU A 266 -19.07 27.25 25.81
N LEU A 267 -17.84 26.75 25.66
CA LEU A 267 -16.80 26.89 26.68
C LEU A 267 -16.31 28.34 26.80
N LEU A 268 -16.16 29.05 25.69
CA LEU A 268 -15.81 30.47 25.69
C LEU A 268 -16.89 31.31 26.38
N SER A 269 -18.17 31.07 26.10
CA SER A 269 -19.24 31.81 26.77
C SER A 269 -19.31 31.53 28.27
N LEU A 270 -19.10 30.28 28.69
CA LEU A 270 -18.99 29.92 30.11
C LEU A 270 -17.74 30.53 30.78
N GLN A 271 -16.62 30.62 30.04
CA GLN A 271 -15.42 31.26 30.55
C GLN A 271 -15.66 32.76 30.80
N ASP A 272 -16.37 33.44 29.89
CA ASP A 272 -16.69 34.85 30.05
C ASP A 272 -17.71 35.07 31.18
N SER A 273 -18.73 34.22 31.32
CA SER A 273 -19.65 34.32 32.47
C SER A 273 -18.95 34.05 33.81
N LEU A 274 -17.99 33.11 33.85
CA LEU A 274 -17.18 32.87 35.04
C LEU A 274 -16.32 34.09 35.39
N LYS A 275 -15.71 34.75 34.41
CA LYS A 275 -14.95 36.00 34.64
C LYS A 275 -15.87 37.06 35.26
N THR A 276 -17.07 37.25 34.73
CA THR A 276 -18.06 38.18 35.28
C THR A 276 -18.42 37.81 36.72
N CYS A 277 -18.70 36.53 36.99
CA CYS A 277 -19.01 36.05 38.34
C CYS A 277 -17.85 36.28 39.33
N CYS A 278 -16.59 36.07 38.91
CA CYS A 278 -15.43 36.38 39.75
C CYS A 278 -15.36 37.87 40.10
N THR A 279 -15.61 38.77 39.14
CA THR A 279 -15.61 40.21 39.43
C THR A 279 -16.73 40.63 40.38
N GLU A 280 -17.91 40.01 40.27
CA GLU A 280 -19.02 40.23 41.19
C GLU A 280 -18.68 39.70 42.60
N LEU A 281 -18.07 38.52 42.70
CA LEU A 281 -17.64 37.93 43.96
C LEU A 281 -16.59 38.82 44.65
N ASP A 282 -15.62 39.34 43.90
CA ASP A 282 -14.61 40.27 44.41
C ASP A 282 -15.26 41.56 44.92
N SER A 283 -16.23 42.12 44.20
CA SER A 283 -17.02 43.27 44.67
C SER A 283 -17.77 42.96 45.96
N LYS A 284 -18.44 41.81 46.04
CA LYS A 284 -19.16 41.39 47.26
C LYS A 284 -18.25 41.13 48.44
N LYS A 285 -17.04 40.65 48.20
CA LYS A 285 -16.02 40.51 49.23
C LYS A 285 -15.61 41.88 49.78
N MET A 286 -15.39 42.88 48.91
CA MET A 286 -15.08 44.24 49.36
C MET A 286 -16.24 44.87 50.16
N GLU A 287 -17.48 44.68 49.72
CA GLU A 287 -18.66 45.13 50.48
C GLU A 287 -18.71 44.48 51.88
N LEU A 288 -18.45 43.18 51.98
CA LEU A 288 -18.41 42.45 53.25
C LEU A 288 -17.30 42.98 54.17
N ASP A 289 -16.11 43.21 53.64
CA ASP A 289 -14.97 43.73 54.40
C ASP A 289 -15.29 45.14 54.98
N GLU A 290 -16.00 45.98 54.23
CA GLU A 290 -16.46 47.29 54.71
C GLU A 290 -17.54 47.16 55.80
N ILE A 291 -18.50 46.24 55.64
CA ILE A 291 -19.51 45.96 56.67
C ILE A 291 -18.86 45.44 57.95
N GLN A 292 -17.88 44.54 57.85
CA GLN A 292 -17.14 44.02 59.00
C GLN A 292 -16.41 45.15 59.76
N LYS A 293 -15.83 46.09 59.02
CA LYS A 293 -15.18 47.27 59.61
C LYS A 293 -16.18 48.16 60.36
N LEU A 294 -17.35 48.41 59.77
CA LEU A 294 -18.42 49.18 60.42
C LEU A 294 -18.96 48.47 61.67
N LEU A 295 -19.10 47.14 61.65
CA LEU A 295 -19.51 46.35 62.81
C LEU A 295 -18.49 46.42 63.94
N ALA A 296 -17.19 46.37 63.62
CA ALA A 296 -16.12 46.53 64.61
C ALA A 296 -16.17 47.91 65.27
N GLU A 297 -16.41 48.97 64.49
CA GLU A 297 -16.63 50.34 65.00
C GLU A 297 -17.84 50.40 65.94
N CYS A 298 -18.99 49.86 65.51
CA CYS A 298 -20.22 49.83 66.32
C CYS A 298 -20.03 49.06 67.65
N THR A 299 -19.28 47.96 67.61
CA THR A 299 -18.96 47.17 68.81
C THR A 299 -18.13 47.99 69.79
N ARG A 300 -17.11 48.70 69.29
CA ARG A 300 -16.27 49.60 70.12
C ARG A 300 -17.08 50.73 70.75
N GLU A 301 -18.03 51.30 70.00
CA GLU A 301 -18.94 52.33 70.53
C GLU A 301 -19.87 51.78 71.61
N LEU A 302 -20.42 50.58 71.41
CA LEU A 302 -21.28 49.92 72.39
C LEU A 302 -20.52 49.64 73.69
N ASP A 303 -19.30 49.10 73.61
CA ASP A 303 -18.43 48.88 74.77
C ASP A 303 -18.15 50.19 75.52
N LEU A 304 -17.91 51.30 74.80
CA LEU A 304 -17.72 52.60 75.43
C LEU A 304 -18.99 53.05 76.16
N LYS A 305 -20.17 52.87 75.54
CA LYS A 305 -21.46 53.22 76.16
C LYS A 305 -21.76 52.34 77.36
N GLU A 306 -21.42 51.06 77.33
CA GLU A 306 -21.57 50.15 78.46
C GLU A 306 -20.67 50.54 79.64
N ARG A 307 -19.41 50.92 79.38
CA ARG A 307 -18.52 51.48 80.42
C ARG A 307 -19.08 52.78 81.00
N GLN A 308 -19.59 53.68 80.16
CA GLN A 308 -20.25 54.91 80.61
C GLN A 308 -21.47 54.62 81.50
N LEU A 309 -22.31 53.66 81.10
CA LEU A 309 -23.49 53.25 81.85
C LEU A 309 -23.09 52.62 83.19
N SER A 310 -22.03 51.79 83.20
CA SER A 310 -21.47 51.20 84.41
C SER A 310 -20.98 52.27 85.40
N SER A 311 -20.24 53.28 84.93
CA SER A 311 -19.80 54.41 85.77
C SER A 311 -20.96 55.27 86.27
N THR A 312 -22.00 55.45 85.45
CA THR A 312 -23.21 56.17 85.88
C THR A 312 -23.95 55.39 86.95
N LYS A 313 -24.01 54.05 86.81
CA LYS A 313 -24.62 53.17 87.81
C LYS A 313 -23.90 53.25 89.15
N THR A 314 -22.57 53.19 89.18
CA THR A 314 -21.82 53.31 90.44
C THR A 314 -22.06 54.65 91.13
N LEU A 315 -22.10 55.76 90.37
CA LEU A 315 -22.46 57.07 90.92
C LEU A 315 -23.88 57.10 91.49
N ILE A 316 -24.85 56.48 90.83
CA ILE A 316 -26.23 56.38 91.34
C ILE A 316 -26.26 55.58 92.64
N ASP A 317 -25.52 54.47 92.72
CA ASP A 317 -25.44 53.64 93.92
C ASP A 317 -24.80 54.42 95.08
N GLU A 318 -23.73 55.18 94.83
CA GLU A 318 -23.10 56.10 95.80
C GLU A 318 -24.10 57.16 96.32
N PHE A 319 -24.85 57.81 95.42
CA PHE A 319 -25.88 58.79 95.82
C PHE A 319 -27.02 58.15 96.61
N ASN A 320 -27.41 56.92 96.27
CA ASN A 320 -28.45 56.19 97.01
C ASN A 320 -27.97 55.86 98.42
N GLU A 321 -26.73 55.41 98.59
CA GLU A 321 -26.13 55.18 99.91
C GLU A 321 -26.12 56.46 100.76
N GLU A 322 -25.69 57.60 100.18
CA GLU A 322 -25.70 58.90 100.86
C GLU A 322 -27.13 59.29 101.30
N LEU A 323 -28.13 59.11 100.43
CA LEU A 323 -29.55 59.33 100.74
C LEU A 323 -30.03 58.45 101.90
N THR A 324 -29.64 57.17 101.94
CA THR A 324 -30.00 56.28 103.07
C THR A 324 -29.35 56.71 104.38
N SER A 325 -28.10 57.20 104.35
CA SER A 325 -27.43 57.75 105.53
C SER A 325 -28.16 59.00 106.04
N LYS A 326 -28.46 59.95 105.14
CA LYS A 326 -29.21 61.18 105.46
C LYS A 326 -30.59 60.87 106.03
N LYS A 327 -31.26 59.82 105.53
CA LYS A 327 -32.55 59.37 106.04
C LYS A 327 -32.44 58.83 107.47
N LYS A 328 -31.39 58.05 107.79
CA LYS A 328 -31.14 57.59 109.17
C LYS A 328 -30.89 58.75 110.13
N ASP A 329 -30.11 59.75 109.71
CA ASP A 329 -29.87 60.96 110.50
C ASP A 329 -31.17 61.73 110.75
N TYR A 330 -32.01 61.87 109.72
CA TYR A 330 -33.34 62.46 109.85
C TYR A 330 -34.22 61.71 110.85
N ASP A 331 -34.28 60.37 110.77
CA ASP A 331 -35.06 59.54 111.70
C ASP A 331 -34.54 59.68 113.14
N ALA A 332 -33.23 59.82 113.35
CA ALA A 332 -32.63 60.05 114.66
C ALA A 332 -33.00 61.43 115.24
N ILE A 333 -32.98 62.47 114.40
CA ILE A 333 -33.45 63.82 114.77
C ILE A 333 -34.94 63.76 115.11
N GLN A 334 -35.76 63.08 114.31
CA GLN A 334 -37.19 62.95 114.54
C GLN A 334 -37.49 62.25 115.88
N LYS A 335 -36.76 61.17 116.22
CA LYS A 335 -36.88 60.50 117.52
C LYS A 335 -36.51 61.42 118.69
N SER A 336 -35.46 62.24 118.53
CA SER A 336 -35.01 63.19 119.56
C SER A 336 -36.04 64.31 119.78
N ILE A 337 -36.71 64.78 118.73
CA ILE A 337 -37.80 65.76 118.82
C ILE A 337 -39.01 65.19 119.57
N ILE A 338 -39.41 63.94 119.28
CA ILE A 338 -40.52 63.27 119.97
C ILE A 338 -40.21 63.13 121.47
N ALA A 339 -39.00 62.71 121.83
CA ALA A 339 -38.58 62.59 123.23
C ALA A 339 -38.65 63.94 123.97
N CYS A 340 -38.14 65.01 123.34
CA CYS A 340 -38.21 66.36 123.88
C CYS A 340 -39.65 66.85 124.06
N SER A 341 -40.55 66.50 123.11
CA SER A 341 -41.97 66.82 123.21
C SER A 341 -42.65 66.12 124.40
N THR A 342 -42.33 64.84 124.65
CA THR A 342 -42.88 64.09 125.80
C THR A 342 -42.40 64.62 127.16
N GLU A 343 -41.17 65.14 127.22
CA GLU A 343 -40.63 65.77 128.43
C GLU A 343 -41.33 67.12 128.72
N VAL A 344 -41.62 67.90 127.67
CA VAL A 344 -42.41 69.14 127.78
C VAL A 344 -43.84 68.85 128.28
N ASP A 345 -44.47 67.78 127.79
CA ASP A 345 -45.81 67.39 128.25
C ASP A 345 -45.83 66.89 129.70
N SER A 346 -44.79 66.18 130.13
CA SER A 346 -44.57 65.80 131.54
C SER A 346 -44.43 67.03 132.44
N LYS A 347 -43.70 68.07 131.99
CA LYS A 347 -43.55 69.32 132.75
C LYS A 347 -44.83 70.15 132.77
N ARG A 348 -45.63 70.12 131.70
CA ARG A 348 -46.98 70.74 131.67
C ARG A 348 -47.94 70.07 132.65
N SER A 349 -47.89 68.74 132.79
CA SER A 349 -48.74 68.00 133.72
C SER A 349 -48.30 68.17 135.18
N GLU A 350 -47.00 68.32 135.46
CA GLU A 350 -46.50 68.78 136.77
C GLU A 350 -47.02 70.19 137.12
N LEU A 351 -47.00 71.14 136.17
CA LEU A 351 -47.54 72.49 136.38
C LEU A 351 -49.05 72.48 136.68
N ALA A 352 -49.83 71.63 136.00
CA ALA A 352 -51.27 71.49 136.27
C ALA A 352 -51.56 70.94 137.69
N SER A 353 -50.67 70.11 138.24
CA SER A 353 -50.79 69.59 139.62
C SER A 353 -50.42 70.63 140.69
N LEU A 354 -49.47 71.52 140.38
CA LEU A 354 -49.13 72.69 141.20
C LEU A 354 -50.23 73.76 141.18
N GLU A 355 -50.84 73.99 140.01
CA GLU A 355 -51.94 74.93 139.85
C GLU A 355 -53.20 74.48 140.62
N LYS A 356 -53.44 73.17 140.70
CA LYS A 356 -54.52 72.59 141.53
C LYS A 356 -54.22 72.67 143.04
N SER A 357 -52.95 72.61 143.43
CA SER A 357 -52.52 72.76 144.84
C SER A 357 -52.56 74.22 145.33
N VAL A 358 -52.50 75.20 144.43
CA VAL A 358 -52.59 76.64 144.75
C VAL A 358 -54.04 77.10 144.98
N ASN A 359 -55.04 76.41 144.42
CA ASN A 359 -56.45 76.83 144.55
C ASN A 359 -57.17 76.35 145.81
N ASP A 360 -56.61 75.37 146.54
CA ASP A 360 -57.28 74.77 147.71
C ASP A 360 -56.83 75.35 149.07
N LEU A 361 -55.98 76.39 149.10
CA LEU A 361 -55.58 77.06 150.34
C LEU A 361 -55.94 78.55 150.36
N LYS A 362 -57.00 78.81 151.13
CA LYS A 362 -57.36 80.04 151.88
C LYS A 362 -58.38 80.96 151.25
N MET A 363 -59.62 80.49 151.31
CA MET A 363 -60.75 81.29 151.76
C MET A 363 -60.66 81.55 153.28
N ASP A 364 -61.02 82.79 153.63
CA ASP A 364 -61.61 83.32 154.88
C ASP A 364 -60.74 83.90 156.02
N GLY A 365 -61.08 85.14 156.42
CA GLY A 365 -60.64 85.80 157.67
C GLY A 365 -59.85 87.13 157.56
N GLN A 366 -60.58 88.26 157.46
CA GLN A 366 -60.22 89.69 157.33
C GLN A 366 -59.12 90.34 158.24
N LYS A 367 -58.41 91.33 157.63
CA LYS A 367 -57.92 92.69 158.05
C LYS A 367 -57.26 92.85 159.45
N GLU A 368 -56.16 93.60 159.68
CA GLU A 368 -55.82 94.96 159.23
C GLU A 368 -54.37 95.40 159.63
N VAL A 369 -53.88 96.47 158.96
CA VAL A 369 -52.74 97.39 159.27
C VAL A 369 -51.29 96.85 159.15
N LYS A 370 -50.67 96.92 157.97
CA LYS A 370 -49.86 98.02 157.36
C LYS A 370 -48.46 98.19 157.97
N VAL A 371 -47.45 97.62 157.33
CA VAL A 371 -46.64 98.22 156.23
C VAL A 371 -45.51 99.07 156.82
N GLU A 372 -44.37 98.41 157.04
CA GLU A 372 -43.02 98.97 156.86
C GLU A 372 -41.89 97.92 156.83
N SER A 373 -42.22 96.62 156.76
CA SER A 373 -41.31 95.52 156.44
C SER A 373 -41.43 95.02 154.97
N LEU A 374 -42.36 95.60 154.20
CA LEU A 374 -42.63 95.30 152.77
C LEU A 374 -41.86 96.18 151.77
N GLN A 375 -40.85 96.94 152.22
CA GLN A 375 -40.00 97.74 151.32
C GLN A 375 -38.64 97.07 151.00
N LYS A 376 -38.21 96.10 151.82
CA LYS A 376 -36.95 95.37 151.60
C LYS A 376 -37.12 94.06 150.80
N CYS A 377 -38.35 93.54 150.65
CA CYS A 377 -38.67 92.33 149.90
C CYS A 377 -38.96 92.59 148.40
N SER A 378 -39.39 93.80 148.03
CA SER A 378 -39.71 94.18 146.63
C SER A 378 -38.46 94.29 145.73
N GLN A 379 -37.30 94.68 146.28
CA GLN A 379 -36.04 94.78 145.53
C GLN A 379 -35.45 93.43 145.11
N GLN A 380 -35.81 92.31 145.76
CA GLN A 380 -35.32 90.98 145.38
C GLN A 380 -36.14 90.35 144.25
N TYR A 381 -37.43 90.65 144.15
CA TYR A 381 -38.28 90.14 143.06
C TYR A 381 -38.07 90.91 141.74
N SER A 382 -37.60 92.17 141.76
CA SER A 382 -37.33 92.92 140.53
C SER A 382 -36.09 92.40 139.78
N SER A 383 -35.07 91.90 140.47
CA SER A 383 -33.87 91.33 139.83
C SER A 383 -34.16 89.98 139.15
N VAL A 384 -35.03 89.15 139.73
CA VAL A 384 -35.44 87.86 139.16
C VAL A 384 -36.32 88.05 137.93
N ILE A 385 -37.23 89.03 137.94
CA ILE A 385 -38.03 89.38 136.76
C ILE A 385 -37.15 89.97 135.65
N SER A 386 -36.14 90.78 135.99
CA SER A 386 -35.17 91.29 135.01
C SER A 386 -34.36 90.18 134.33
N LEU A 387 -33.90 89.18 135.07
CA LEU A 387 -33.19 88.03 134.51
C LEU A 387 -34.08 87.20 133.58
N LYS A 388 -35.33 86.92 134.00
CA LYS A 388 -36.29 86.18 133.15
C LYS A 388 -36.72 86.95 131.90
N LYS A 389 -36.77 88.29 131.95
CA LYS A 389 -37.00 89.13 130.76
C LYS A 389 -35.82 89.08 129.77
N ALA A 390 -34.59 88.97 130.25
CA ALA A 390 -33.40 88.80 129.42
C ALA A 390 -33.33 87.40 128.78
N GLU A 391 -33.70 86.34 129.52
CA GLU A 391 -33.79 84.97 128.98
C GLU A 391 -34.88 84.85 127.89
N LEU A 392 -36.04 85.50 128.07
CA LEU A 392 -37.09 85.53 127.04
C LEU A 392 -36.66 86.30 125.77
N ALA A 393 -35.89 87.38 125.90
CA ALA A 393 -35.33 88.09 124.75
C ALA A 393 -34.30 87.21 123.99
N SER A 394 -33.47 86.45 124.71
CA SER A 394 -32.54 85.48 124.13
C SER A 394 -33.25 84.36 123.37
N LEU A 395 -34.32 83.79 123.93
CA LEU A 395 -35.14 82.77 123.25
C LEU A 395 -35.83 83.35 122.01
N HIS A 396 -36.35 84.57 122.09
CA HIS A 396 -36.98 85.24 120.95
C HIS A 396 -36.00 85.43 119.78
N ASP A 397 -34.74 85.80 120.05
CA ASP A 397 -33.70 85.91 119.01
C ASP A 397 -33.32 84.56 118.40
N THR A 398 -33.30 83.46 119.17
CA THR A 398 -33.08 82.12 118.62
C THR A 398 -34.22 81.64 117.73
N ILE A 399 -35.47 81.89 118.12
CA ILE A 399 -36.66 81.56 117.30
C ILE A 399 -36.64 82.36 115.99
N LYS A 400 -36.26 83.65 116.04
CA LYS A 400 -36.13 84.49 114.83
C LYS A 400 -35.04 83.97 113.88
N LYS A 401 -33.90 83.50 114.42
CA LYS A 401 -32.85 82.84 113.62
C LYS A 401 -33.33 81.54 112.98
N VAL A 402 -34.02 80.68 113.74
CA VAL A 402 -34.59 79.43 113.23
C VAL A 402 -35.66 79.69 112.17
N GLY A 403 -36.48 80.74 112.32
CA GLY A 403 -37.43 81.17 111.30
C GLY A 403 -36.74 81.60 109.99
N GLY A 404 -35.63 82.33 110.08
CA GLY A 404 -34.83 82.71 108.90
C GLY A 404 -34.18 81.52 108.19
N ASP A 405 -33.70 80.53 108.95
CA ASP A 405 -33.15 79.28 108.40
C ASP A 405 -34.24 78.40 107.75
N LEU A 406 -35.47 78.44 108.27
CA LEU A 406 -36.61 77.74 107.69
C LEU A 406 -36.99 78.35 106.34
N ASP A 407 -37.09 79.68 106.26
CA ASP A 407 -37.34 80.43 105.02
C ASP A 407 -36.28 80.15 103.95
N LEU A 408 -35.01 80.09 104.34
CA LEU A 408 -33.91 79.76 103.42
C LEU A 408 -33.99 78.30 102.94
N LYS A 409 -34.39 77.37 103.80
CA LYS A 409 -34.61 75.96 103.43
C LYS A 409 -35.84 75.80 102.54
N GLU A 410 -36.91 76.55 102.76
CA GLU A 410 -38.10 76.54 101.92
C GLU A 410 -37.79 77.06 100.51
N ARG A 411 -37.05 78.18 100.39
CA ARG A 411 -36.57 78.67 99.08
C ARG A 411 -35.65 77.66 98.38
N ARG A 412 -34.75 77.00 99.12
CA ARG A 412 -33.90 75.92 98.56
C ARG A 412 -34.70 74.71 98.10
N HIS A 413 -35.71 74.30 98.87
CA HIS A 413 -36.62 73.22 98.48
C HIS A 413 -37.38 73.58 97.20
N GLN A 414 -37.83 74.84 97.07
CA GLN A 414 -38.55 75.27 95.89
C GLN A 414 -37.69 75.29 94.62
N VAL A 415 -36.43 75.73 94.74
CA VAL A 415 -35.42 75.62 93.66
C VAL A 415 -35.16 74.16 93.31
N LEU A 416 -34.97 73.28 94.30
CA LEU A 416 -34.81 71.85 94.07
C LEU A 416 -36.02 71.22 93.38
N CYS A 417 -37.25 71.59 93.77
CA CYS A 417 -38.46 71.14 93.08
C CYS A 417 -38.49 71.57 91.61
N THR A 418 -38.02 72.77 91.28
CA THR A 418 -37.92 73.20 89.87
C THR A 418 -36.83 72.44 89.12
N SER A 419 -35.68 72.16 89.74
CA SER A 419 -34.62 71.34 89.14
C SER A 419 -35.03 69.89 88.94
N ILE A 420 -35.75 69.28 89.89
CA ILE A 420 -36.29 67.92 89.76
C ILE A 420 -37.31 67.85 88.63
N LYS A 421 -38.20 68.85 88.50
CA LYS A 421 -39.13 68.92 87.37
C LYS A 421 -38.40 69.00 86.02
N SER A 422 -37.37 69.84 85.92
CA SER A 422 -36.52 69.95 84.73
C SER A 422 -35.81 68.64 84.40
N LEU A 423 -35.21 67.98 85.39
CA LEU A 423 -34.52 66.70 85.21
C LEU A 423 -35.50 65.58 84.83
N ASN A 424 -36.71 65.57 85.39
CA ASN A 424 -37.75 64.63 84.97
C ASN A 424 -38.18 64.84 83.52
N THR A 425 -38.36 66.09 83.07
CA THR A 425 -38.65 66.35 81.66
C THR A 425 -37.50 65.91 80.74
N GLU A 426 -36.26 66.08 81.18
CA GLU A 426 -35.07 65.68 80.42
C GLU A 426 -34.90 64.15 80.37
N LEU A 427 -35.25 63.46 81.46
CA LEU A 427 -35.23 62.00 81.53
C LEU A 427 -36.34 61.38 80.68
N GLU A 428 -37.51 62.01 80.61
CA GLU A 428 -38.59 61.56 79.73
C GLU A 428 -38.26 61.79 78.26
N MET A 429 -37.65 62.93 77.90
CA MET A 429 -37.09 63.12 76.55
C MET A 429 -35.98 62.10 76.22
N LYS A 430 -35.15 61.70 77.20
CA LYS A 430 -34.13 60.65 76.99
C LYS A 430 -34.73 59.25 76.84
N LYS A 431 -35.87 58.95 77.48
CA LYS A 431 -36.58 57.67 77.27
C LYS A 431 -37.22 57.64 75.88
N GLU A 432 -37.87 58.71 75.47
CA GLU A 432 -38.43 58.87 74.11
C GLU A 432 -37.34 58.77 73.02
N LEU A 433 -36.17 59.37 73.24
CA LEU A 433 -35.03 59.24 72.33
C LEU A 433 -34.47 57.80 72.30
N LYS A 434 -34.51 57.08 73.42
CA LYS A 434 -34.10 55.67 73.46
C LYS A 434 -35.11 54.77 72.75
N SER A 435 -36.41 54.97 72.97
CA SER A 435 -37.45 54.20 72.27
C SER A 435 -37.45 54.48 70.76
N ALA A 436 -37.25 55.73 70.35
CA ALA A 436 -37.09 56.08 68.92
C ALA A 436 -35.85 55.41 68.30
N LYS A 437 -34.70 55.44 68.99
CA LYS A 437 -33.46 54.78 68.50
C LYS A 437 -33.56 53.25 68.49
N THR A 438 -34.33 52.62 69.37
CA THR A 438 -34.57 51.17 69.31
C THR A 438 -35.48 50.79 68.15
N VAL A 439 -36.49 51.62 67.84
CA VAL A 439 -37.39 51.38 66.69
C VAL A 439 -36.66 51.58 65.35
N GLU A 440 -35.81 52.59 65.23
CA GLU A 440 -34.93 52.76 64.06
C GLU A 440 -34.00 51.55 63.87
N ARG A 441 -33.34 51.11 64.95
CA ARG A 441 -32.44 49.94 64.90
C ARG A 441 -33.17 48.63 64.60
N GLU A 442 -34.39 48.44 65.08
CA GLU A 442 -35.21 47.28 64.71
C GLU A 442 -35.63 47.33 63.23
N GLY A 443 -35.94 48.51 62.69
CA GLY A 443 -36.21 48.69 61.26
C GLY A 443 -34.99 48.39 60.38
N ASP A 444 -33.82 48.90 60.76
CA ASP A 444 -32.56 48.66 60.05
C ASP A 444 -32.14 47.18 60.13
N LEU A 445 -32.28 46.54 61.29
CA LEU A 445 -32.00 45.11 61.47
C LEU A 445 -32.94 44.24 60.63
N LYS A 446 -34.21 44.62 60.51
CA LYS A 446 -35.19 43.87 59.71
C LYS A 446 -34.95 44.02 58.21
N SER A 447 -34.60 45.23 57.76
CA SER A 447 -34.15 45.47 56.38
C SER A 447 -32.85 44.71 56.06
N SER A 448 -31.90 44.68 57.00
CA SER A 448 -30.66 43.91 56.88
C SER A 448 -30.90 42.40 56.88
N GLU A 449 -31.86 41.90 57.67
CA GLU A 449 -32.27 40.49 57.68
C GLU A 449 -32.92 40.09 56.36
N GLU A 450 -33.80 40.93 55.80
CA GLU A 450 -34.41 40.72 54.48
C GLU A 450 -33.36 40.73 53.36
N GLN A 451 -32.38 41.64 53.41
CA GLN A 451 -31.25 41.66 52.48
C GLN A 451 -30.38 40.40 52.61
N LEU A 452 -30.07 39.96 53.83
CA LEU A 452 -29.31 38.74 54.07
C LEU A 452 -30.05 37.49 53.57
N GLN A 453 -31.38 37.42 53.77
CA GLN A 453 -32.18 36.33 53.22
C GLN A 453 -32.19 36.33 51.69
N PHE A 454 -32.24 37.51 51.06
CA PHE A 454 -32.13 37.65 49.60
C PHE A 454 -30.76 37.17 49.10
N SER A 455 -29.67 37.65 49.71
CA SER A 455 -28.31 37.21 49.38
C SER A 455 -28.08 35.72 49.64
N GLN A 456 -28.69 35.14 50.67
CA GLN A 456 -28.63 33.69 50.91
C GLN A 456 -29.34 32.89 49.81
N LYS A 457 -30.49 33.37 49.31
CA LYS A 457 -31.18 32.72 48.18
C LYS A 457 -30.39 32.83 46.88
N GLU A 458 -29.78 33.98 46.59
CA GLU A 458 -28.89 34.13 45.44
C GLU A 458 -27.66 33.24 45.55
N LEU A 459 -27.03 33.16 46.73
CA LEU A 459 -25.93 32.22 46.98
C LEU A 459 -26.35 30.76 46.83
N ALA A 460 -27.58 30.39 47.20
CA ALA A 460 -28.11 29.04 46.98
C ALA A 460 -28.30 28.74 45.49
N SER A 461 -28.81 29.70 44.71
CA SER A 461 -28.92 29.60 43.25
C SER A 461 -27.55 29.48 42.58
N ALA A 462 -26.60 30.35 42.94
CA ALA A 462 -25.24 30.33 42.44
C ALA A 462 -24.51 29.01 42.81
N ARG A 463 -24.77 28.45 43.99
CA ARG A 463 -24.25 27.12 44.38
C ARG A 463 -24.84 26.00 43.52
N ALA A 464 -26.14 26.04 43.23
CA ALA A 464 -26.77 25.06 42.36
C ALA A 464 -26.22 25.12 40.93
N GLU A 465 -26.03 26.32 40.37
CA GLU A 465 -25.42 26.53 39.06
C GLU A 465 -23.95 26.07 39.03
N ARG A 466 -23.19 26.38 40.09
CA ARG A 466 -21.81 25.92 40.26
C ARG A 466 -21.70 24.40 40.32
N ASP A 467 -22.64 23.72 40.98
CA ASP A 467 -22.64 22.25 41.10
C ASP A 467 -23.16 21.55 39.82
N GLU A 468 -23.88 22.27 38.94
CA GLU A 468 -24.28 21.78 37.62
C GLU A 468 -23.14 21.85 36.59
N CYS A 469 -22.24 22.82 36.72
CA CYS A 469 -21.05 22.97 35.88
C CYS A 469 -20.16 21.71 35.84
N PRO A 470 -19.74 21.09 36.97
CA PRO A 470 -18.94 19.87 36.96
C PRO A 470 -19.72 18.66 36.42
N ARG A 471 -21.05 18.60 36.55
CA ARG A 471 -21.85 17.53 35.93
C ARG A 471 -21.84 17.63 34.41
N LYS A 472 -21.96 18.84 33.86
CA LYS A 472 -21.83 19.10 32.42
C LYS A 472 -20.42 18.80 31.92
N LEU A 473 -19.40 19.12 32.73
CA LEU A 473 -17.99 18.87 32.41
C LEU A 473 -17.67 17.36 32.42
N HIS A 474 -18.14 16.60 33.41
CA HIS A 474 -18.02 15.15 33.44
C HIS A 474 -18.78 14.46 32.28
N SER A 475 -19.97 14.96 31.92
CA SER A 475 -20.71 14.49 30.75
C SER A 475 -19.94 14.74 29.43
N ALA A 476 -19.37 15.94 29.27
CA ALA A 476 -18.54 16.27 28.12
C ALA A 476 -17.26 15.42 28.07
N GLN A 477 -16.63 15.15 29.21
CA GLN A 477 -15.44 14.30 29.33
C GLN A 477 -15.74 12.84 28.96
N ALA A 478 -16.86 12.28 29.43
CA ALA A 478 -17.29 10.93 29.06
C ALA A 478 -17.58 10.80 27.56
N SER A 479 -18.17 11.85 26.96
CA SER A 479 -18.38 11.93 25.51
C SER A 479 -17.05 12.00 24.74
N PHE A 480 -16.09 12.79 25.22
CA PHE A 480 -14.75 12.87 24.63
C PHE A 480 -14.00 11.54 24.71
N GLU A 481 -14.06 10.83 25.83
CA GLU A 481 -13.51 9.47 25.98
C GLU A 481 -14.19 8.46 25.04
N GLY A 482 -15.49 8.63 24.77
CA GLY A 482 -16.20 7.88 23.73
C GLY A 482 -15.61 8.12 22.35
N CYS A 483 -15.42 9.38 21.97
CA CYS A 483 -14.81 9.77 20.69
C CYS A 483 -13.36 9.28 20.56
N SER A 484 -12.58 9.35 21.64
CA SER A 484 -11.19 8.86 21.67
C SER A 484 -11.12 7.35 21.40
N ARG A 485 -12.01 6.56 22.03
CA ARG A 485 -12.11 5.11 21.77
C ARG A 485 -12.50 4.80 20.33
N ILE A 486 -13.42 5.56 19.74
CA ILE A 486 -13.81 5.40 18.32
C ILE A 486 -12.64 5.72 17.39
N LEU A 487 -11.88 6.79 17.67
CA LEU A 487 -10.69 7.15 16.90
C LEU A 487 -9.60 6.08 16.99
N GLN A 488 -9.32 5.56 18.18
CA GLN A 488 -8.39 4.44 18.36
C GLN A 488 -8.84 3.18 17.59
N GLY A 489 -10.13 2.87 17.61
CA GLY A 489 -10.69 1.75 16.83
C GLY A 489 -10.47 1.93 15.32
N LYS A 490 -10.65 3.15 14.80
CA LYS A 490 -10.40 3.47 13.40
C LYS A 490 -8.91 3.45 13.04
N ASP A 491 -8.04 3.92 13.92
CA ASP A 491 -6.58 3.87 13.72
C ASP A 491 -6.09 2.42 13.61
N ARG A 492 -6.58 1.54 14.51
CA ARG A 492 -6.31 0.09 14.44
C ARG A 492 -6.76 -0.51 13.11
N GLN A 493 -7.94 -0.12 12.62
CA GLN A 493 -8.48 -0.60 11.36
C GLN A 493 -7.68 -0.09 10.15
N LEU A 494 -7.18 1.15 10.19
CA LEU A 494 -6.28 1.69 9.16
C LEU A 494 -4.92 0.98 9.18
N GLN A 495 -4.38 0.68 10.36
CA GLN A 495 -3.14 -0.10 10.50
C GLN A 495 -3.27 -1.50 9.89
N GLU A 496 -4.39 -2.19 10.14
CA GLU A 496 -4.69 -3.49 9.51
C GLU A 496 -4.74 -3.38 7.98
N GLN A 497 -5.40 -2.34 7.44
CA GLN A 497 -5.45 -2.11 5.99
C GLN A 497 -4.07 -1.80 5.39
N LEU A 498 -3.22 -1.09 6.13
CA LEU A 498 -1.85 -0.78 5.72
C LEU A 498 -0.97 -2.04 5.67
N MET A 499 -1.15 -2.96 6.61
CA MET A 499 -0.46 -4.25 6.63
C MET A 499 -0.92 -5.14 5.46
N GLU A 500 -2.21 -5.17 5.14
CA GLU A 500 -2.73 -5.90 3.98
C GLU A 500 -2.19 -5.33 2.66
N LEU A 501 -2.17 -3.99 2.50
CA LEU A 501 -1.58 -3.34 1.33
C LEU A 501 -0.07 -3.63 1.18
N LYS A 502 0.68 -3.65 2.29
CA LYS A 502 2.09 -4.07 2.28
C LYS A 502 2.24 -5.52 1.83
N SER A 503 1.41 -6.43 2.33
CA SER A 503 1.41 -7.84 1.90
C SER A 503 1.04 -7.99 0.41
N GLN A 504 0.10 -7.19 -0.09
CA GLN A 504 -0.22 -7.12 -1.52
C GLN A 504 0.96 -6.61 -2.36
N GLN A 505 1.65 -5.57 -1.90
CA GLN A 505 2.85 -5.07 -2.56
C GLN A 505 3.98 -6.12 -2.61
N GLU A 506 4.19 -6.86 -1.51
CA GLU A 506 5.17 -7.96 -1.48
C GLU A 506 4.80 -9.09 -2.46
N ARG A 507 3.51 -9.44 -2.56
CA ARG A 507 3.02 -10.40 -3.56
C ARG A 507 3.24 -9.91 -4.99
N LEU A 508 2.97 -8.64 -5.28
CA LEU A 508 3.23 -8.03 -6.60
C LEU A 508 4.72 -8.03 -6.92
N ASN A 509 5.59 -7.68 -5.96
CA ASN A 509 7.04 -7.72 -6.14
C ASN A 509 7.53 -9.15 -6.43
N MET A 510 6.99 -10.16 -5.74
CA MET A 510 7.31 -11.57 -6.00
C MET A 510 6.88 -11.99 -7.41
N MET A 511 5.69 -11.59 -7.83
CA MET A 511 5.14 -11.90 -9.15
C MET A 511 5.93 -11.21 -10.27
N GLN A 512 6.35 -9.96 -10.05
CA GLN A 512 7.23 -9.23 -10.97
C GLN A 512 8.58 -9.94 -11.12
N LYS A 513 9.17 -10.42 -10.03
CA LYS A 513 10.40 -11.22 -10.06
C LYS A 513 10.23 -12.52 -10.84
N LEU A 514 9.11 -13.24 -10.65
CA LEU A 514 8.81 -14.45 -11.41
C LEU A 514 8.59 -14.18 -12.91
N LEU A 515 7.99 -13.04 -13.27
CA LEU A 515 7.84 -12.60 -14.66
C LEU A 515 9.17 -12.22 -15.30
N GLU A 516 10.08 -11.57 -14.56
CA GLU A 516 11.44 -11.28 -15.02
C GLU A 516 12.27 -12.55 -15.19
N GLU A 517 12.16 -13.50 -14.26
CA GLU A 517 12.76 -14.84 -14.40
C GLU A 517 12.18 -15.59 -15.60
N LYS A 518 10.87 -15.54 -15.82
CA LYS A 518 10.21 -16.14 -16.99
C LYS A 518 10.58 -15.48 -18.30
N ARG A 519 10.72 -14.15 -18.33
CA ARG A 519 11.22 -13.40 -19.48
C ARG A 519 12.67 -13.79 -19.79
N ALA A 520 13.52 -13.91 -18.78
CA ALA A 520 14.90 -14.37 -18.96
C ALA A 520 14.95 -15.83 -19.45
N GLU A 521 14.06 -16.71 -18.97
CA GLU A 521 13.90 -18.08 -19.49
C GLU A 521 13.41 -18.10 -20.95
N ASP A 522 12.46 -17.23 -21.33
CA ASP A 522 11.93 -17.13 -22.69
C ASP A 522 12.94 -16.51 -23.68
N GLU A 523 13.72 -15.52 -23.24
CA GLU A 523 14.84 -14.96 -24.00
C GLU A 523 15.98 -15.98 -24.17
N LEU A 524 16.17 -16.88 -23.20
CA LEU A 524 17.10 -18.01 -23.33
C LEU A 524 16.55 -19.12 -24.25
N ARG A 525 15.22 -19.27 -24.36
CA ARG A 525 14.53 -20.25 -25.23
C ARG A 525 14.47 -19.78 -26.68
N LYS A 526 14.30 -18.48 -26.94
CA LYS A 526 14.29 -17.88 -28.29
C LYS A 526 15.74 -17.69 -28.73
N GLY A 527 16.36 -18.77 -29.21
CA GLY A 527 17.76 -18.89 -29.65
C GLY A 527 18.19 -18.01 -30.84
N ASP A 528 17.66 -16.80 -30.99
CA ASP A 528 18.11 -15.82 -31.96
C ASP A 528 19.02 -14.81 -31.27
N ASN A 529 20.33 -14.98 -31.49
CA ASN A 529 21.47 -14.22 -31.00
C ASN A 529 22.23 -14.78 -29.79
N ILE A 530 22.69 -16.04 -29.91
CA ILE A 530 23.80 -16.57 -29.11
C ILE A 530 24.99 -15.58 -29.09
N LEU A 531 25.26 -14.90 -30.21
CA LEU A 531 26.35 -13.90 -30.33
C LEU A 531 26.10 -12.61 -29.52
N VAL A 532 24.88 -12.07 -29.49
CA VAL A 532 24.58 -10.81 -28.75
C VAL A 532 24.54 -11.05 -27.25
N VAL A 533 24.04 -12.21 -26.82
CA VAL A 533 24.09 -12.62 -25.41
C VAL A 533 25.55 -12.87 -25.00
N GLN A 534 26.35 -13.56 -25.84
CA GLN A 534 27.78 -13.78 -25.59
C GLN A 534 28.55 -12.45 -25.46
N GLN A 535 28.29 -11.46 -26.32
CA GLN A 535 28.99 -10.18 -26.31
C GLN A 535 28.59 -9.31 -25.10
N LYS A 536 27.30 -9.28 -24.73
CA LYS A 536 26.83 -8.59 -23.51
C LYS A 536 27.34 -9.26 -22.23
N LEU A 537 27.47 -10.60 -22.23
CA LEU A 537 28.01 -11.35 -21.09
C LEU A 537 29.52 -11.10 -20.95
N LEU A 538 30.27 -11.07 -22.07
CA LEU A 538 31.70 -10.75 -22.11
C LEU A 538 31.96 -9.35 -21.52
N GLU A 539 31.25 -8.33 -22.00
CA GLU A 539 31.41 -6.96 -21.51
C GLU A 539 31.16 -6.87 -19.99
N LYS A 540 30.20 -7.64 -19.47
CA LYS A 540 29.84 -7.62 -18.05
C LYS A 540 30.86 -8.36 -17.18
N ILE A 541 31.52 -9.38 -17.73
CA ILE A 541 32.61 -10.10 -17.06
C ILE A 541 33.89 -9.25 -17.07
N GLU A 542 34.23 -8.60 -18.18
CA GLU A 542 35.38 -7.69 -18.30
C GLU A 542 35.25 -6.45 -17.40
N LYS A 543 34.04 -5.91 -17.24
CA LYS A 543 33.76 -4.74 -16.37
C LYS A 543 33.67 -5.10 -14.89
N SER A 544 33.74 -6.38 -14.52
CA SER A 544 33.68 -6.83 -13.13
C SER A 544 35.02 -6.60 -12.42
N LEU A 545 34.97 -6.11 -11.17
CA LEU A 545 36.13 -5.92 -10.32
C LEU A 545 36.84 -7.24 -9.96
N ASP A 546 36.15 -8.38 -10.05
CA ASP A 546 36.71 -9.72 -9.80
C ASP A 546 36.00 -10.77 -10.68
N PRO A 547 36.40 -10.89 -11.97
CA PRO A 547 35.74 -11.77 -12.94
C PRO A 547 35.82 -13.25 -12.53
N ALA A 548 36.96 -13.68 -11.98
CA ALA A 548 37.19 -15.05 -11.54
C ALA A 548 36.29 -15.44 -10.36
N LYS A 549 36.09 -14.53 -9.39
CA LYS A 549 35.17 -14.76 -8.27
C LYS A 549 33.71 -14.83 -8.71
N LEU A 550 33.31 -13.96 -9.63
CA LEU A 550 31.93 -13.90 -10.13
C LEU A 550 31.56 -15.18 -10.89
N VAL A 551 32.45 -15.64 -11.79
CA VAL A 551 32.25 -16.90 -12.52
C VAL A 551 32.22 -18.09 -11.56
N LEU A 552 33.11 -18.13 -10.56
CA LEU A 552 33.12 -19.19 -9.55
C LEU A 552 31.83 -19.24 -8.72
N GLN A 553 31.30 -18.08 -8.31
CA GLN A 553 30.03 -18.00 -7.56
C GLN A 553 28.84 -18.49 -8.40
N ALA A 554 28.76 -18.06 -9.66
CA ALA A 554 27.72 -18.52 -10.58
C ALA A 554 27.77 -20.05 -10.77
N MET A 555 28.97 -20.62 -10.86
CA MET A 555 29.16 -22.07 -10.98
C MET A 555 28.80 -22.83 -9.69
N GLN A 556 29.08 -22.26 -8.52
CA GLN A 556 28.72 -22.86 -7.23
C GLN A 556 27.20 -22.88 -7.01
N GLU A 557 26.47 -21.84 -7.46
CA GLU A 557 25.01 -21.80 -7.40
C GLU A 557 24.36 -22.83 -8.33
N VAL A 558 24.91 -23.01 -9.53
CA VAL A 558 24.41 -23.98 -10.52
C VAL A 558 24.59 -25.44 -10.07
N TYR A 559 25.67 -25.75 -9.35
CA TYR A 559 26.03 -27.13 -8.96
C TYR A 559 25.83 -27.46 -7.48
N SER A 560 25.14 -26.58 -6.73
CA SER A 560 24.84 -26.81 -5.31
C SER A 560 23.83 -27.94 -5.08
N PRO A 561 24.18 -29.02 -4.34
CA PRO A 561 23.30 -30.19 -4.13
C PRO A 561 22.03 -29.91 -3.30
N SER A 562 21.94 -28.73 -2.68
CA SER A 562 20.92 -28.36 -1.69
C SER A 562 19.60 -27.86 -2.29
N SER A 563 19.50 -27.65 -3.61
CA SER A 563 18.25 -27.23 -4.27
C SER A 563 17.31 -28.41 -4.58
N ARG A 564 17.18 -29.34 -3.63
CA ARG A 564 16.44 -30.61 -3.81
C ARG A 564 14.91 -30.47 -3.61
N LYS A 565 14.35 -29.25 -3.69
CA LYS A 565 12.92 -29.00 -3.48
C LYS A 565 12.10 -28.70 -4.74
N ASN A 566 12.68 -28.62 -5.93
CA ASN A 566 11.95 -28.50 -7.19
C ASN A 566 12.57 -29.38 -8.29
N VAL A 567 12.24 -30.68 -8.26
CA VAL A 567 12.93 -31.77 -8.97
C VAL A 567 12.70 -31.83 -10.50
N LYS A 568 12.31 -30.74 -11.17
CA LYS A 568 12.17 -30.76 -12.66
C LYS A 568 12.63 -29.52 -13.44
N ARG A 569 13.36 -28.55 -12.87
CA ARG A 569 13.78 -27.34 -13.63
C ARG A 569 15.27 -27.11 -13.87
N PHE A 570 16.19 -27.81 -13.21
CA PHE A 570 17.63 -27.47 -13.34
C PHE A 570 18.50 -28.57 -13.98
N ASN A 571 17.89 -29.43 -14.78
CA ASN A 571 18.60 -30.51 -15.48
C ASN A 571 18.59 -30.32 -17.00
N SER A 572 18.66 -29.08 -17.50
CA SER A 572 18.74 -28.81 -18.93
C SER A 572 20.21 -28.71 -19.36
N GLY A 573 20.59 -29.36 -20.46
CA GLY A 573 21.92 -29.24 -21.05
C GLY A 573 22.34 -27.80 -21.39
N VAL A 574 21.41 -26.82 -21.27
CA VAL A 574 21.65 -25.39 -21.47
C VAL A 574 22.48 -24.79 -20.33
N THR A 575 22.10 -24.98 -19.07
CA THR A 575 22.83 -24.43 -17.91
C THR A 575 24.25 -24.99 -17.82
N LYS A 576 24.40 -26.26 -18.20
CA LYS A 576 25.69 -26.93 -18.29
C LYS A 576 26.53 -26.27 -19.39
N ARG A 577 26.04 -26.20 -20.64
CA ARG A 577 26.73 -25.52 -21.78
C ARG A 577 27.17 -24.09 -21.45
N SER A 578 26.33 -23.32 -20.73
CA SER A 578 26.68 -21.99 -20.26
C SER A 578 27.90 -21.97 -19.33
N CYS A 579 28.08 -22.97 -18.46
CA CYS A 579 29.24 -23.06 -17.57
C CYS A 579 30.54 -23.32 -18.33
N VAL A 580 30.54 -24.19 -19.36
CA VAL A 580 31.73 -24.41 -20.19
C VAL A 580 32.07 -23.18 -21.01
N LEU A 581 31.08 -22.43 -21.50
CA LEU A 581 31.31 -21.16 -22.19
C LEU A 581 31.87 -20.09 -21.26
N LEU A 582 31.33 -19.94 -20.04
CA LEU A 582 31.86 -19.01 -19.04
C LEU A 582 33.32 -19.30 -18.67
N LEU A 583 33.66 -20.57 -18.48
CA LEU A 583 35.04 -20.99 -18.24
C LEU A 583 35.94 -20.69 -19.43
N ARG A 584 35.46 -20.93 -20.66
CA ARG A 584 36.21 -20.61 -21.87
C ARG A 584 36.51 -19.11 -21.95
N TYR A 585 35.50 -18.26 -21.74
CA TYR A 585 35.68 -16.81 -21.76
C TYR A 585 36.59 -16.29 -20.65
N LEU A 586 36.50 -16.87 -19.45
CA LEU A 586 37.41 -16.52 -18.37
C LEU A 586 38.86 -16.92 -18.69
N GLY A 587 39.06 -18.06 -19.37
CA GLY A 587 40.35 -18.50 -19.88
C GLY A 587 40.91 -17.59 -20.97
N GLU A 588 40.06 -17.10 -21.88
CA GLU A 588 40.44 -16.14 -22.94
C GLU A 588 40.80 -14.77 -22.36
N ALA A 589 40.10 -14.31 -21.31
CA ALA A 589 40.36 -13.03 -20.65
C ALA A 589 41.59 -13.04 -19.72
N SER A 590 42.04 -14.22 -19.27
CA SER A 590 43.21 -14.46 -18.41
C SER A 590 43.40 -13.45 -17.24
N PRO A 591 42.38 -13.20 -16.39
CA PRO A 591 42.49 -12.24 -15.30
C PRO A 591 43.38 -12.75 -14.15
N GLU A 592 43.91 -11.84 -13.33
CA GLU A 592 44.68 -12.20 -12.13
C GLU A 592 43.79 -12.87 -11.07
N ILE A 593 44.03 -14.16 -10.79
CA ILE A 593 43.19 -14.95 -9.88
C ILE A 593 43.77 -14.93 -8.47
N LYS A 594 43.02 -14.32 -7.54
CA LYS A 594 43.39 -14.24 -6.12
C LYS A 594 43.44 -15.63 -5.46
N PRO A 595 44.34 -15.87 -4.49
CA PRO A 595 44.47 -17.16 -3.80
C PRO A 595 43.18 -17.68 -3.17
N GLN A 596 42.37 -16.80 -2.57
CA GLN A 596 41.07 -17.14 -1.97
C GLN A 596 40.08 -17.72 -2.98
N VAL A 597 40.13 -17.23 -4.22
CA VAL A 597 39.27 -17.70 -5.31
C VAL A 597 39.78 -19.04 -5.83
N LYS A 598 41.11 -19.25 -5.87
CA LYS A 598 41.71 -20.56 -6.20
C LYS A 598 41.34 -21.64 -5.20
N GLU A 599 41.31 -21.33 -3.90
CA GLU A 599 40.84 -22.28 -2.87
C GLU A 599 39.37 -22.69 -3.08
N GLY A 600 38.50 -21.72 -3.37
CA GLY A 600 37.10 -21.99 -3.68
C GLY A 600 36.90 -22.80 -4.98
N ALA A 601 37.73 -22.55 -6.00
CA ALA A 601 37.74 -23.31 -7.25
C ALA A 601 38.26 -24.74 -7.02
N MET A 602 39.26 -24.92 -6.15
CA MET A 602 39.80 -26.23 -5.78
C MET A 602 38.76 -27.08 -5.03
N ALA A 603 38.00 -26.49 -4.11
CA ALA A 603 36.89 -27.17 -3.45
C ALA A 603 35.82 -27.64 -4.45
N LEU A 604 35.46 -26.77 -5.41
CA LEU A 604 34.49 -27.09 -6.46
C LEU A 604 35.00 -28.18 -7.41
N ALA A 605 36.28 -28.12 -7.82
CA ALA A 605 36.89 -29.14 -8.68
C ALA A 605 36.91 -30.52 -8.01
N ASN A 606 37.24 -30.58 -6.71
CA ASN A 606 37.20 -31.82 -5.94
C ASN A 606 35.77 -32.35 -5.78
N GLN A 607 34.79 -31.47 -5.58
CA GLN A 607 33.38 -31.83 -5.56
C GLN A 607 32.94 -32.44 -6.89
N TRP A 608 33.27 -31.82 -8.01
CA TRP A 608 32.94 -32.32 -9.35
C TRP A 608 33.62 -33.65 -9.66
N LYS A 609 34.89 -33.82 -9.27
CA LYS A 609 35.62 -35.08 -9.38
C LYS A 609 34.94 -36.22 -8.61
N ALA A 610 34.51 -35.96 -7.37
CA ALA A 610 33.78 -36.94 -6.57
C ALA A 610 32.43 -37.31 -7.21
N GLN A 611 31.74 -36.33 -7.79
CA GLN A 611 30.46 -36.58 -8.46
C GLN A 611 30.59 -37.30 -9.81
N LEU A 612 31.71 -37.18 -10.52
CA LEU A 612 31.99 -37.95 -11.75
C LEU A 612 32.20 -39.44 -11.44
N SER A 613 32.74 -39.75 -10.26
CA SER A 613 33.00 -41.13 -9.82
C SER A 613 31.73 -41.89 -9.36
N ALA A 614 30.60 -41.19 -9.21
CA ALA A 614 29.38 -41.71 -8.57
C ALA A 614 28.18 -41.89 -9.52
N SER A 615 28.24 -41.44 -10.78
CA SER A 615 27.08 -41.42 -11.70
C SER A 615 27.46 -41.87 -13.11
N SER A 616 26.71 -42.80 -13.69
CA SER A 616 26.82 -43.26 -15.09
C SER A 616 25.75 -42.61 -15.98
N ASP A 617 25.75 -41.29 -16.07
CA ASP A 617 24.76 -40.51 -16.84
C ASP A 617 25.26 -40.23 -18.28
N ASP A 618 24.29 -40.06 -19.20
CA ASP A 618 24.46 -39.72 -20.64
C ASP A 618 25.21 -38.40 -20.92
N ASP A 619 25.58 -37.64 -19.88
CA ASP A 619 26.20 -36.30 -19.95
C ASP A 619 27.62 -36.26 -19.34
N TYR A 620 28.28 -37.42 -19.30
CA TYR A 620 29.62 -37.62 -18.75
C TYR A 620 30.67 -36.73 -19.45
N THR A 621 30.65 -36.68 -20.79
CA THR A 621 31.61 -35.92 -21.62
C THR A 621 31.65 -34.43 -21.27
N PHE A 622 30.48 -33.83 -21.08
CA PHE A 622 30.37 -32.40 -20.80
C PHE A 622 30.93 -32.04 -19.42
N ARG A 623 30.64 -32.88 -18.42
CA ARG A 623 31.09 -32.66 -17.04
C ARG A 623 32.59 -32.84 -16.91
N VAL A 624 33.16 -33.80 -17.64
CA VAL A 624 34.62 -33.96 -17.73
C VAL A 624 35.25 -32.74 -18.41
N LEU A 625 34.68 -32.24 -19.51
CA LEU A 625 35.17 -31.04 -20.20
C LEU A 625 35.14 -29.80 -19.30
N ALA A 626 34.04 -29.60 -18.56
CA ALA A 626 33.88 -28.49 -17.61
C ALA A 626 34.91 -28.57 -16.48
N LEU A 627 35.16 -29.76 -15.93
CA LEU A 627 36.15 -29.97 -14.89
C LEU A 627 37.58 -29.68 -15.38
N LEU A 628 37.95 -30.19 -16.55
CA LEU A 628 39.28 -29.95 -17.12
C LEU A 628 39.51 -28.46 -17.42
N ARG A 629 38.49 -27.76 -17.94
CA ARG A 629 38.55 -26.30 -18.14
C ARG A 629 38.67 -25.53 -16.83
N LEU A 630 37.92 -25.90 -15.79
CA LEU A 630 38.03 -25.29 -14.47
C LEU A 630 39.46 -25.41 -13.92
N ILE A 631 40.07 -26.59 -14.06
CA ILE A 631 41.44 -26.85 -13.58
C ILE A 631 42.46 -25.98 -14.34
N VAL A 632 42.31 -25.86 -15.66
CA VAL A 632 43.19 -25.01 -16.49
C VAL A 632 43.02 -23.53 -16.15
N VAL A 633 41.79 -23.03 -16.18
CA VAL A 633 41.49 -21.59 -16.06
C VAL A 633 41.85 -21.04 -14.67
N PHE A 634 41.66 -21.83 -13.61
CA PHE A 634 42.03 -21.43 -12.25
C PHE A 634 43.46 -21.85 -11.85
N GLU A 635 44.26 -22.34 -12.81
CA GLU A 635 45.65 -22.76 -12.63
C GLU A 635 45.85 -23.81 -11.52
N LEU A 636 44.92 -24.76 -11.44
CA LEU A 636 44.90 -25.80 -10.39
C LEU A 636 45.70 -27.04 -10.78
N THR A 637 46.27 -27.09 -11.99
CA THR A 637 47.02 -28.24 -12.55
C THR A 637 48.01 -28.89 -11.57
N PRO A 638 48.82 -28.14 -10.79
CA PRO A 638 49.79 -28.75 -9.86
C PRO A 638 49.17 -29.60 -8.74
N ALA A 639 47.89 -29.40 -8.43
CA ALA A 639 47.17 -30.11 -7.36
C ALA A 639 46.55 -31.44 -7.82
N PHE A 640 46.63 -31.78 -9.11
CA PHE A 640 46.04 -32.99 -9.69
C PHE A 640 47.11 -33.91 -10.27
N CYS A 641 46.94 -35.22 -10.13
CA CYS A 641 47.87 -36.20 -10.68
C CYS A 641 47.77 -36.22 -12.23
N PRO A 642 48.89 -36.06 -12.96
CA PRO A 642 48.89 -36.05 -14.43
C PRO A 642 48.28 -37.32 -15.05
N ASN A 643 48.49 -38.49 -14.43
CA ASN A 643 47.92 -39.75 -14.90
C ASN A 643 46.37 -39.75 -14.85
N GLU A 644 45.78 -39.18 -13.80
CA GLU A 644 44.32 -39.10 -13.64
C GLU A 644 43.71 -38.11 -14.65
N LEU A 645 44.37 -36.97 -14.86
CA LEU A 645 43.99 -36.00 -15.90
C LEU A 645 44.14 -36.59 -17.31
N GLY A 646 45.14 -37.45 -17.51
CA GLY A 646 45.34 -38.22 -18.74
C GLY A 646 44.17 -39.16 -19.05
N VAL A 647 43.67 -39.88 -18.05
CA VAL A 647 42.51 -40.78 -18.18
C VAL A 647 41.22 -39.98 -18.43
N LEU A 648 41.00 -38.89 -17.69
CA LEU A 648 39.83 -38.02 -17.88
C LEU A 648 39.83 -37.37 -19.28
N SER A 649 40.95 -36.82 -19.73
CA SER A 649 41.06 -36.27 -21.09
C SER A 649 40.92 -37.34 -22.17
N GLY A 650 41.45 -38.55 -21.95
CA GLY A 650 41.27 -39.69 -22.85
C GLY A 650 39.80 -40.10 -23.00
N SER A 651 39.01 -39.98 -21.93
CA SER A 651 37.58 -40.31 -21.97
C SER A 651 36.71 -39.35 -22.80
N ILE A 652 37.26 -38.19 -23.19
CA ILE A 652 36.59 -37.20 -24.05
C ILE A 652 37.30 -37.02 -25.40
N PHE A 653 38.07 -38.02 -25.86
CA PHE A 653 38.91 -37.91 -27.08
C PHE A 653 38.15 -37.50 -28.35
N GLU A 654 36.84 -37.76 -28.42
CA GLU A 654 35.98 -37.40 -29.56
C GLU A 654 35.65 -35.90 -29.64
N HIS A 655 35.85 -35.15 -28.55
CA HIS A 655 35.55 -33.73 -28.48
C HIS A 655 36.70 -32.88 -29.06
N GLY A 656 36.36 -31.88 -29.90
CA GLY A 656 37.36 -31.09 -30.63
C GLY A 656 38.34 -30.29 -29.76
N GLU A 657 37.97 -29.98 -28.51
CA GLU A 657 38.77 -29.19 -27.56
C GLU A 657 39.74 -30.06 -26.72
N THR A 658 39.70 -31.38 -26.85
CA THR A 658 40.42 -32.29 -25.95
C THR A 658 41.95 -32.19 -26.05
N ASN A 659 42.47 -32.03 -27.26
CA ASN A 659 43.93 -31.88 -27.46
C ASN A 659 44.45 -30.51 -26.97
N GLU A 660 43.64 -29.45 -27.09
CA GLU A 660 43.97 -28.13 -26.54
C GLU A 660 44.09 -28.19 -25.01
N LEU A 661 43.10 -28.79 -24.34
CA LEU A 661 43.13 -28.96 -22.89
C LEU A 661 44.27 -29.87 -22.42
N ARG A 662 44.62 -30.92 -23.16
CA ARG A 662 45.78 -31.78 -22.83
C ARG A 662 47.10 -31.01 -22.84
N MET A 663 47.29 -30.12 -23.82
CA MET A 663 48.48 -29.27 -23.87
C MET A 663 48.52 -28.28 -22.68
N LEU A 664 47.39 -27.63 -22.38
CA LEU A 664 47.29 -26.68 -21.26
C LEU A 664 47.46 -27.34 -19.88
N LEU A 665 47.15 -28.65 -19.77
CA LEU A 665 47.37 -29.45 -18.57
C LEU A 665 48.79 -30.04 -18.48
N GLY A 666 49.67 -29.80 -19.46
CA GLY A 666 51.05 -30.30 -19.46
C GLY A 666 51.19 -31.80 -19.79
N LEU A 667 50.22 -32.40 -20.49
CA LEU A 667 50.26 -33.80 -20.93
C LEU A 667 50.96 -33.91 -22.28
N SER A 668 52.09 -34.63 -22.35
CA SER A 668 53.06 -34.55 -23.45
C SER A 668 52.68 -35.26 -24.76
N GLU A 669 51.57 -36.00 -24.82
CA GLU A 669 51.14 -36.75 -26.02
C GLU A 669 49.77 -36.29 -26.54
N PRO A 670 49.66 -35.82 -27.81
CA PRO A 670 48.37 -35.57 -28.46
C PRO A 670 47.64 -36.89 -28.76
N LEU A 671 46.33 -36.92 -28.57
CA LEU A 671 45.51 -38.07 -28.97
C LEU A 671 45.26 -38.02 -30.49
N PRO A 672 45.34 -39.16 -31.21
CA PRO A 672 45.06 -39.20 -32.64
C PRO A 672 43.62 -38.75 -32.93
N CYS A 673 43.47 -37.87 -33.92
CA CYS A 673 42.18 -37.24 -34.23
C CYS A 673 41.09 -38.30 -34.52
N PRO A 674 39.83 -38.10 -34.08
CA PRO A 674 38.75 -39.06 -34.31
C PRO A 674 38.54 -39.41 -35.79
N LYS A 675 38.77 -38.45 -36.70
CA LYS A 675 38.74 -38.66 -38.15
C LYS A 675 39.82 -39.62 -38.66
N VAL A 676 40.99 -39.66 -38.02
CA VAL A 676 42.12 -40.54 -38.38
C VAL A 676 41.88 -41.97 -37.85
N ILE A 677 41.18 -42.11 -36.72
CA ILE A 677 40.78 -43.41 -36.16
C ILE A 677 39.63 -44.01 -36.97
N LEU A 678 38.62 -43.21 -37.35
CA LEU A 678 37.54 -43.65 -38.24
C LEU A 678 38.03 -43.98 -39.64
N LEU A 679 39.03 -43.27 -40.17
CA LEU A 679 39.70 -43.62 -41.43
C LEU A 679 40.48 -44.92 -41.31
N ARG A 680 41.26 -45.14 -40.24
CA ARG A 680 41.94 -46.43 -40.01
C ARG A 680 40.97 -47.59 -39.78
N GLN A 681 39.90 -47.39 -39.04
CA GLN A 681 38.87 -48.41 -38.81
C GLN A 681 38.04 -48.69 -40.08
N ALA A 682 37.84 -47.68 -40.94
CA ALA A 682 37.23 -47.86 -42.25
C ALA A 682 38.19 -48.57 -43.22
N GLU A 683 39.49 -48.25 -43.19
CA GLU A 683 40.54 -48.94 -43.97
C GLU A 683 40.72 -50.39 -43.53
N GLU A 684 40.70 -50.70 -42.22
CA GLU A 684 40.72 -52.06 -41.68
C GLU A 684 39.43 -52.83 -42.02
N LYS A 685 38.26 -52.18 -41.97
CA LYS A 685 36.99 -52.80 -42.40
C LYS A 685 36.90 -53.00 -43.91
N LEU A 686 37.48 -52.10 -44.73
CA LEU A 686 37.58 -52.25 -46.18
C LEU A 686 38.58 -53.35 -46.56
N ALA A 687 39.66 -53.53 -45.79
CA ALA A 687 40.60 -54.64 -45.94
C ALA A 687 39.98 -56.01 -45.61
N LEU A 688 38.97 -56.06 -44.72
CA LEU A 688 38.19 -57.27 -44.42
C LEU A 688 37.05 -57.57 -45.43
N ILE A 689 36.61 -56.57 -46.20
CA ILE A 689 35.51 -56.70 -47.18
C ILE A 689 36.02 -56.95 -48.61
N SER A 690 37.33 -56.84 -48.87
CA SER A 690 37.89 -57.20 -50.17
C SER A 690 37.88 -58.73 -50.34
N PRO A 691 37.17 -59.29 -51.34
CA PRO A 691 37.35 -60.68 -51.69
C PRO A 691 38.74 -60.83 -52.31
N VAL A 692 39.47 -61.83 -51.85
CA VAL A 692 40.55 -62.48 -52.59
C VAL A 692 40.01 -62.83 -53.99
N ILE A 693 40.37 -62.06 -55.00
CA ILE A 693 40.29 -62.51 -56.40
C ILE A 693 41.68 -63.07 -56.74
N SER A 694 41.85 -64.36 -56.48
CA SER A 694 42.94 -65.12 -57.08
C SER A 694 42.58 -65.50 -58.51
N GLY A 695 43.37 -64.97 -59.47
CA GLY A 695 43.64 -65.56 -60.78
C GLY A 695 42.52 -65.48 -61.83
N HIS A 696 42.76 -65.29 -63.13
CA HIS A 696 44.02 -65.27 -63.88
C HIS A 696 43.74 -64.77 -65.32
N SER A 697 44.68 -63.96 -65.84
CA SER A 697 45.09 -63.81 -67.26
C SER A 697 44.14 -63.21 -68.32
N LEU A 698 44.55 -62.05 -68.88
CA LEU A 698 44.98 -61.83 -70.28
C LEU A 698 45.57 -60.41 -70.37
N LEU A 699 46.88 -60.25 -70.17
CA LEU A 699 47.90 -59.98 -71.19
C LEU A 699 47.59 -58.86 -72.22
N GLN A 700 48.46 -57.85 -72.15
CA GLN A 700 49.20 -57.23 -73.26
C GLN A 700 48.70 -55.94 -73.96
N HIS A 701 49.63 -54.97 -73.88
CA HIS A 701 50.01 -53.97 -74.88
C HIS A 701 49.12 -52.74 -75.10
N ARG A 702 49.69 -51.57 -74.71
CA ARG A 702 50.13 -50.45 -75.59
C ARG A 702 49.06 -49.34 -75.60
N ASN A 703 49.34 -48.03 -75.62
CA ASN A 703 50.55 -47.22 -75.69
C ASN A 703 50.11 -45.76 -75.44
N LYS A 704 50.98 -44.94 -74.83
CA LYS A 704 51.27 -43.53 -75.17
C LYS A 704 50.15 -42.48 -75.23
N ARG A 705 50.34 -41.42 -74.42
CA ARG A 705 50.61 -39.99 -74.76
C ARG A 705 50.08 -39.13 -73.61
N SER A 706 50.65 -38.00 -73.20
CA SER A 706 51.96 -37.36 -73.37
C SER A 706 51.96 -36.19 -72.37
N ARG A 707 53.13 -35.85 -71.81
CA ARG A 707 53.41 -34.53 -71.24
C ARG A 707 53.36 -33.44 -72.33
N MET A 708 53.20 -32.20 -71.85
CA MET A 708 53.38 -30.89 -72.50
C MET A 708 52.16 -30.32 -73.25
N ALA A 709 51.43 -29.40 -72.62
CA ALA A 709 51.67 -27.95 -72.68
C ALA A 709 51.16 -27.30 -71.38
#